data_AF-A0A1I7RXP1-F1
#
_entry.id   AF-A0A1I7RXP1-F1
#
_cell.length_a   1.000
_cell.length_b   1.000
_cell.length_c   1.000
_cell.angle_alpha   90.00
_cell.angle_beta   90.00
_cell.angle_gamma   90.00
#
_symmetry.space_group_name_H-M   'P 1'
#
loop_
_entity.id
_entity.type
_entity.pdbx_description
1 polymer ?
#
loop_
_entity_poly.entity_id
_entity_poly.type
_entity_poly.pdbx_seq_one_letter_code
_entity_poly.pdbx_strand_id
1 'polypeptide(L)'
;MGRLPERQIISMLGFWPLIFLFFLDSVDGDVVESNAGNLSPFCKYAEAVVGAVAPRPLPEETALGLIVGNFDEEETWKPYLTPWATAVTIIVILPLLFVLSYLVYRCVACCLSSDSKPKRKIGLKNALNALLLILTVLVIAFAAIAAYGIITATDSANRMGNAVESFADETRHYVQENCAALENMVGVETNITSLLEKISKSFHEAVADMKHTLDVRHAPLVEKFQMIVSKIEAKQDDLATLVKFFDYYRNDMPALINATDPLLPYIRKMSEIRQITPRDTFNQKVDQMLENIVALVDRRLNEIAPKVQQNLTGRLNGYLAGVCSSVDQLTQPLKELKNEYEERVEPHIVYPYYVVLATAAVLLAVALVSFSGIGYSFIVTNRKADSEGSKSAGPKWLYNFSIGAVLLLLITVPLLTATLFAPLGVATDLVCDPWKNPEKRSDVLAVLDVLAARALEDELVKRILARNEHPISKIVNECGNGTSLLEILKLGQVSELFGAGQGIPSAVPLEFYLIELRDTMLDRNNWPQNGFYNLSYFDLLKDMRGLAASPSPKRQLRRLNQHLRRKYRRTTGTIKWLVAFQKELRTILPTDYEVQGFVVSLTPAKIMWLVKSTFEKLRNDNIHHIMVFADTLTATVEKRVGSCEELERIVVNLRTEVCDNTVDIYNSVWLSFLHIIVIFIPFVVIGGALGRLH
;
A
#
# COMPACT_ATOMS: atom_id res chain seq x y z
N MET A 1 8.41 -75.26 29.00
CA MET A 1 8.37 -73.89 28.43
C MET A 1 7.51 -73.73 27.16
N GLY A 2 6.48 -74.56 26.92
CA GLY A 2 5.82 -74.66 25.58
C GLY A 2 4.46 -73.96 25.37
N ARG A 3 4.06 -72.94 26.14
CA ARG A 3 2.74 -72.26 25.96
C ARG A 3 2.77 -70.72 25.97
N LEU A 4 3.94 -70.10 26.06
CA LEU A 4 4.07 -68.64 26.14
C LEU A 4 3.91 -67.84 24.81
N PRO A 5 4.14 -68.36 23.59
CA PRO A 5 4.15 -67.49 22.41
C PRO A 5 2.76 -67.06 21.89
N GLU A 6 1.67 -67.79 22.19
CA GLU A 6 0.36 -67.51 21.58
C GLU A 6 -0.32 -66.25 22.15
N ARG A 7 -0.20 -65.98 23.46
CA ARG A 7 -0.78 -64.77 24.08
C ARG A 7 -0.02 -63.49 23.70
N GLN A 8 1.30 -63.56 23.55
CA GLN A 8 2.11 -62.39 23.20
C GLN A 8 1.94 -61.95 21.74
N ILE A 9 1.73 -62.89 20.81
CA ILE A 9 1.45 -62.56 19.41
C ILE A 9 0.10 -61.83 19.28
N ILE A 10 -0.92 -62.29 20.01
CA ILE A 10 -2.25 -61.66 20.00
C ILE A 10 -2.21 -60.25 20.64
N SER A 11 -1.45 -60.05 21.73
CA SER A 11 -1.33 -58.71 22.34
C SER A 11 -0.57 -57.72 21.45
N MET A 12 0.45 -58.16 20.70
CA MET A 12 1.14 -57.29 19.76
C MET A 12 0.25 -56.89 18.58
N LEU A 13 -0.62 -57.79 18.10
CA LEU A 13 -1.50 -57.52 16.97
C LEU A 13 -2.67 -56.58 17.28
N GLY A 14 -3.10 -56.49 18.55
CA GLY A 14 -4.18 -55.57 18.95
C GLY A 14 -3.76 -54.10 19.01
N PHE A 15 -2.46 -53.81 19.16
CA PHE A 15 -1.95 -52.45 19.37
C PHE A 15 -1.83 -51.64 18.06
N TRP A 16 -1.49 -52.31 16.96
CA TRP A 16 -1.22 -51.67 15.66
C TRP A 16 -2.44 -51.02 14.98
N PRO A 17 -3.62 -51.66 14.92
CA PRO A 17 -4.81 -51.03 14.34
C PRO A 17 -5.29 -49.82 15.15
N LEU A 18 -5.11 -49.84 16.47
CA LEU A 18 -5.46 -48.72 17.35
C LEU A 18 -4.54 -47.52 17.13
N ILE A 19 -3.25 -47.74 16.90
CA ILE A 19 -2.33 -46.67 16.49
C ILE A 19 -2.82 -46.05 15.17
N PHE A 20 -3.13 -46.87 14.17
CA PHE A 20 -3.57 -46.38 12.87
C PHE A 20 -4.90 -45.60 12.94
N LEU A 21 -5.87 -46.12 13.68
CA LEU A 21 -7.16 -45.45 13.88
C LEU A 21 -7.05 -44.18 14.72
N PHE A 22 -6.22 -44.17 15.76
CA PHE A 22 -5.96 -42.97 16.57
C PHE A 22 -5.32 -41.84 15.74
N PHE A 23 -4.44 -42.19 14.80
CA PHE A 23 -3.85 -41.20 13.91
C PHE A 23 -4.83 -40.67 12.86
N LEU A 24 -5.70 -41.52 12.30
CA LEU A 24 -6.77 -41.07 11.39
C LEU A 24 -7.78 -40.13 12.07
N ASP A 25 -8.09 -40.38 13.34
CA ASP A 25 -9.01 -39.55 14.14
C ASP A 25 -8.44 -38.16 14.46
N SER A 26 -7.11 -38.00 14.47
CA SER A 26 -6.45 -36.70 14.73
C SER A 26 -6.50 -35.70 13.56
N VAL A 27 -7.05 -36.10 12.41
CA VAL A 27 -7.01 -35.30 11.16
C VAL A 27 -8.24 -34.40 10.96
N ASP A 28 -9.23 -34.41 11.86
CA ASP A 28 -10.52 -33.70 11.73
C ASP A 28 -10.47 -32.16 11.98
N GLY A 29 -9.35 -31.49 11.73
CA GLY A 29 -9.24 -30.03 11.79
C GLY A 29 -9.73 -29.32 10.51
N ASP A 30 -10.36 -28.14 10.65
CA ASP A 30 -10.91 -27.30 9.58
C ASP A 30 -10.07 -27.35 8.29
N VAL A 31 -10.65 -27.91 7.24
CA VAL A 31 -9.94 -28.28 6.01
C VAL A 31 -9.88 -27.09 5.08
N VAL A 32 -8.72 -26.41 5.07
CA VAL A 32 -8.30 -25.70 3.85
C VAL A 32 -7.99 -26.79 2.82
N GLU A 33 -8.73 -26.81 1.71
CA GLU A 33 -8.53 -27.76 0.61
C GLU A 33 -7.14 -27.56 0.00
N SER A 34 -6.20 -28.43 0.36
CA SER A 34 -4.91 -28.52 -0.32
C SER A 34 -5.13 -29.04 -1.74
N ASN A 35 -4.47 -28.42 -2.72
CA ASN A 35 -4.47 -28.84 -4.12
C ASN A 35 -3.73 -30.18 -4.36
N ALA A 36 -3.16 -30.81 -3.32
CA ALA A 36 -2.58 -32.14 -3.38
C ALA A 36 -3.60 -33.27 -3.68
N GLY A 37 -4.86 -32.91 -3.96
CA GLY A 37 -5.93 -33.83 -4.33
C GLY A 37 -6.17 -34.86 -3.24
N ASN A 38 -6.23 -36.14 -3.62
CA ASN A 38 -6.51 -37.24 -2.71
C ASN A 38 -5.37 -37.54 -1.71
N LEU A 39 -4.23 -36.87 -1.80
CA LEU A 39 -3.09 -37.05 -0.89
C LEU A 39 -3.10 -36.11 0.33
N SER A 40 -4.01 -35.14 0.37
CA SER A 40 -4.10 -34.14 1.46
C SER A 40 -4.02 -34.73 2.89
N PRO A 41 -4.70 -35.85 3.24
CA PRO A 41 -4.57 -36.45 4.58
C PRO A 41 -3.15 -36.92 4.91
N PHE A 42 -2.41 -37.42 3.91
CA PHE A 42 -1.02 -37.86 4.07
C PHE A 42 -0.07 -36.68 4.23
N CYS A 43 -0.29 -35.59 3.49
CA CYS A 43 0.50 -34.37 3.61
C CYS A 43 0.37 -33.79 5.02
N LYS A 44 -0.85 -33.68 5.55
CA LYS A 44 -1.12 -33.23 6.93
C LYS A 44 -0.45 -34.13 7.96
N TYR A 45 -0.51 -35.46 7.77
CA TYR A 45 0.16 -36.38 8.68
C TYR A 45 1.67 -36.21 8.65
N ALA A 46 2.27 -36.06 7.47
CA ALA A 46 3.69 -35.83 7.36
C ALA A 46 4.12 -34.49 7.99
N GLU A 47 3.33 -33.43 7.82
CA GLU A 47 3.53 -32.14 8.46
C GLU A 47 3.51 -32.25 10.00
N ALA A 48 2.59 -33.04 10.57
CA ALA A 48 2.56 -33.31 12.00
C ALA A 48 3.82 -34.05 12.48
N VAL A 49 4.32 -35.02 11.71
CA VAL A 49 5.58 -35.72 12.02
C VAL A 49 6.77 -34.76 11.94
N VAL A 50 6.84 -33.91 10.90
CA VAL A 50 7.87 -32.88 10.74
C VAL A 50 7.84 -31.91 11.92
N GLY A 51 6.66 -31.40 12.29
CA GLY A 51 6.50 -30.48 13.42
C GLY A 51 6.88 -31.08 14.77
N ALA A 52 6.79 -32.41 14.92
CA ALA A 52 7.24 -33.12 16.12
C ALA A 52 8.77 -33.32 16.18
N VAL A 53 9.45 -33.31 15.03
CA VAL A 53 10.91 -33.47 14.93
C VAL A 53 11.62 -32.13 14.90
N ALA A 54 11.06 -31.14 14.22
CA ALA A 54 11.68 -29.83 14.05
C ALA A 54 11.76 -29.06 15.38
N PRO A 55 12.92 -28.47 15.73
CA PRO A 55 13.02 -27.63 16.90
C PRO A 55 12.26 -26.32 16.68
N ARG A 56 11.36 -25.98 17.59
CA ARG A 56 10.56 -24.75 17.56
C ARG A 56 10.69 -24.03 18.92
N PRO A 57 11.11 -22.74 18.96
CA PRO A 57 11.51 -21.89 17.84
C PRO A 57 12.88 -22.28 17.22
N LEU A 58 13.20 -21.71 16.06
CA LEU A 58 14.51 -21.83 15.41
C LEU A 58 15.60 -21.35 16.38
N PRO A 59 16.69 -22.11 16.59
CA PRO A 59 17.80 -21.67 17.43
C PRO A 59 18.38 -20.33 16.95
N GLU A 60 18.62 -19.40 17.87
CA GLU A 60 19.10 -18.04 17.56
C GLU A 60 20.41 -18.05 16.74
N GLU A 61 21.33 -18.96 17.06
CA GLU A 61 22.58 -19.16 16.33
C GLU A 61 22.32 -19.57 14.88
N THR A 62 21.38 -20.49 14.64
CA THR A 62 21.02 -20.95 13.28
C THR A 62 20.35 -19.83 12.47
N ALA A 63 19.47 -19.05 13.12
CA ALA A 63 18.88 -17.86 12.50
C ALA A 63 19.99 -16.87 12.09
N LEU A 64 20.97 -16.64 12.96
CA LEU A 64 22.10 -15.74 12.70
C LEU A 64 23.02 -16.28 11.58
N GLY A 65 23.25 -17.60 11.52
CA GLY A 65 24.02 -18.23 10.45
C GLY A 65 23.38 -18.08 9.07
N LEU A 66 22.07 -18.30 9.00
CA LEU A 66 21.28 -18.05 7.79
C LEU A 66 21.35 -16.59 7.35
N ILE A 67 21.29 -15.66 8.31
CA ILE A 67 21.41 -14.21 8.07
C ILE A 67 22.79 -13.83 7.52
N VAL A 68 23.86 -14.35 8.12
CA VAL A 68 25.23 -13.99 7.74
C VAL A 68 25.61 -14.64 6.41
N GLY A 69 24.90 -15.68 5.98
CA GLY A 69 25.23 -16.48 4.79
C GLY A 69 26.47 -17.35 5.00
N ASN A 70 26.89 -17.54 6.25
CA ASN A 70 28.01 -18.38 6.62
C ASN A 70 27.49 -19.81 6.81
N PHE A 71 27.15 -20.46 5.70
CA PHE A 71 26.68 -21.85 5.70
C PHE A 71 27.76 -22.87 6.08
N ASP A 72 29.02 -22.43 6.10
CA ASP A 72 30.19 -23.30 6.29
C ASP A 72 30.50 -23.63 7.76
N GLU A 73 29.91 -22.90 8.73
CA GLU A 73 30.13 -23.18 10.15
C GLU A 73 29.19 -24.29 10.63
N GLU A 74 29.73 -25.51 10.69
CA GLU A 74 29.06 -26.73 11.18
C GLU A 74 28.43 -26.54 12.57
N GLU A 75 29.05 -25.72 13.44
CA GLU A 75 28.55 -25.44 14.79
C GLU A 75 27.18 -24.75 14.78
N THR A 76 26.92 -23.91 13.79
CA THR A 76 25.72 -23.06 13.69
C THR A 76 24.44 -23.84 13.36
N TRP A 77 24.57 -24.94 12.61
CA TRP A 77 23.44 -25.79 12.20
C TRP A 77 23.21 -27.00 13.10
N LYS A 78 24.21 -27.36 13.92
CA LYS A 78 24.16 -28.52 14.80
C LYS A 78 22.92 -28.58 15.71
N PRO A 79 22.49 -27.51 16.42
CA PRO A 79 21.30 -27.59 17.26
C PRO A 79 20.02 -27.84 16.46
N TYR A 80 19.93 -27.28 15.25
CA TYR A 80 18.81 -27.51 14.34
C TYR A 80 18.81 -28.94 13.78
N LEU A 81 19.96 -29.45 13.35
CA LEU A 81 20.10 -30.77 12.71
C LEU A 81 20.05 -31.96 13.70
N THR A 82 20.30 -31.74 14.98
CA THR A 82 20.38 -32.83 15.97
C THR A 82 19.07 -33.64 16.09
N PRO A 83 17.87 -33.02 16.20
CA PRO A 83 16.61 -33.75 16.18
C PRO A 83 16.37 -34.53 14.87
N TRP A 84 16.70 -33.94 13.72
CA TRP A 84 16.60 -34.60 12.41
C TRP A 84 17.52 -35.83 12.32
N ALA A 85 18.78 -35.68 12.72
CA ALA A 85 19.74 -36.78 12.76
C ALA A 85 19.29 -37.88 13.72
N THR A 86 18.68 -37.52 14.86
CA THR A 86 18.12 -38.48 15.82
C THR A 86 16.96 -39.26 15.20
N ALA A 87 16.02 -38.59 14.53
CA ALA A 87 14.91 -39.23 13.85
C ALA A 87 15.37 -40.17 12.73
N VAL A 88 16.31 -39.72 11.89
CA VAL A 88 16.96 -40.55 10.85
C VAL A 88 17.64 -41.78 11.46
N THR A 89 18.36 -41.58 12.56
CA THR A 89 19.05 -42.67 13.27
C THR A 89 18.05 -43.69 13.80
N ILE A 90 16.92 -43.27 14.36
CA ILE A 90 15.85 -44.16 14.82
C ILE A 90 15.25 -44.94 13.65
N ILE A 91 14.93 -44.26 12.53
CA ILE A 91 14.36 -44.88 11.33
C ILE A 91 15.27 -45.98 10.78
N VAL A 92 16.60 -45.80 10.82
CA VAL A 92 17.56 -46.78 10.28
C VAL A 92 17.93 -47.87 11.28
N ILE A 93 18.24 -47.51 12.53
CA ILE A 93 18.76 -48.46 13.53
C ILE A 93 17.67 -49.42 13.99
N LEU A 94 16.42 -48.98 14.18
CA LEU A 94 15.37 -49.83 14.72
C LEU A 94 15.05 -51.03 13.79
N PRO A 95 14.85 -50.86 12.47
CA PRO A 95 14.70 -51.96 11.53
C PRO A 95 15.94 -52.87 11.47
N LEU A 96 17.15 -52.30 11.52
CA LEU A 96 18.40 -53.07 11.48
C LEU A 96 18.54 -53.96 12.73
N LEU A 97 18.27 -53.41 13.92
CA LEU A 97 18.24 -54.17 15.17
C LEU A 97 17.19 -55.29 15.11
N PHE A 98 16.02 -55.03 14.51
CA PHE A 98 15.00 -56.06 14.29
C PHE A 98 15.51 -57.18 13.38
N VAL A 99 16.13 -56.86 12.24
CA VAL A 99 16.72 -57.84 11.31
C VAL A 99 17.77 -58.70 12.02
N LEU A 100 18.71 -58.08 12.74
CA LEU A 100 19.75 -58.79 13.49
C LEU A 100 19.14 -59.70 14.58
N SER A 101 18.20 -59.18 15.35
CA SER A 101 17.51 -59.94 16.41
C SER A 101 16.75 -61.13 15.83
N TYR A 102 16.10 -60.95 14.69
CA TYR A 102 15.38 -62.02 14.01
C TYR A 102 16.32 -63.11 13.47
N LEU A 103 17.48 -62.72 12.91
CA LEU A 103 18.50 -63.68 12.46
C LEU A 103 19.09 -64.48 13.63
N VAL A 104 19.42 -63.82 14.75
CA VAL A 104 19.88 -64.50 15.98
C VAL A 104 18.82 -65.45 16.49
N TYR A 105 17.57 -65.00 16.59
CA TYR A 105 16.43 -65.83 16.98
C TYR A 105 16.30 -67.08 16.08
N ARG A 106 16.46 -66.93 14.77
CA ARG A 106 16.42 -68.04 13.81
C ARG A 106 17.58 -69.01 14.03
N CYS A 107 18.81 -68.53 14.20
CA CYS A 107 19.97 -69.36 14.49
C CYS A 107 19.78 -70.17 15.78
N VAL A 108 19.36 -69.51 16.86
CA VAL A 108 19.11 -70.16 18.17
C VAL A 108 17.98 -71.18 18.07
N ALA A 109 16.87 -70.83 17.40
CA ALA A 109 15.75 -71.75 17.21
C ALA A 109 16.18 -73.00 16.41
N CYS A 110 17.00 -72.85 15.36
CA CYS A 110 17.55 -73.98 14.60
C CYS A 110 18.44 -74.89 15.46
N CYS A 111 19.24 -74.34 16.37
CA CYS A 111 20.11 -75.14 17.25
C CYS A 111 19.36 -75.84 18.39
N LEU A 112 18.24 -75.28 18.87
CA LEU A 112 17.52 -75.77 20.06
C LEU A 112 16.27 -76.60 19.75
N SER A 113 15.79 -76.63 18.51
CA SER A 113 14.58 -77.37 18.19
C SER A 113 14.84 -78.88 18.05
N SER A 114 14.58 -79.61 19.13
CA SER A 114 14.40 -81.06 19.11
C SER A 114 13.01 -81.40 18.55
N ASP A 115 12.94 -82.37 17.62
CA ASP A 115 11.79 -82.80 16.82
C ASP A 115 10.52 -83.13 17.64
N SER A 116 9.79 -82.11 18.09
CA SER A 116 8.44 -82.29 18.62
C SER A 116 7.42 -82.03 17.52
N LYS A 117 6.75 -83.09 17.04
CA LYS A 117 5.72 -83.01 16.00
C LYS A 117 4.60 -82.03 16.41
N PRO A 118 4.40 -80.91 15.70
CA PRO A 118 3.34 -79.96 16.05
C PRO A 118 1.97 -80.56 15.74
N LYS A 119 1.04 -80.48 16.69
CA LYS A 119 -0.38 -80.79 16.45
C LYS A 119 -0.95 -79.76 15.46
N ARG A 120 -1.49 -80.21 14.32
CA ARG A 120 -2.08 -79.36 13.26
C ARG A 120 -3.21 -78.49 13.84
N LYS A 121 -2.99 -77.17 13.94
CA LYS A 121 -4.06 -76.17 14.18
C LYS A 121 -4.42 -75.49 12.84
N ILE A 122 -5.38 -76.06 12.11
CA ILE A 122 -5.82 -75.55 10.80
C ILE A 122 -6.38 -74.11 10.92
N GLY A 123 -7.13 -73.81 11.98
CA GLY A 123 -7.72 -72.49 12.20
C GLY A 123 -6.68 -71.35 12.33
N LEU A 124 -5.62 -71.56 13.12
CA LEU A 124 -4.56 -70.56 13.31
C LEU A 124 -3.83 -70.26 12.00
N LYS A 125 -3.57 -71.30 11.18
CA LYS A 125 -2.91 -71.14 9.88
C LYS A 125 -3.74 -70.28 8.93
N ASN A 126 -5.05 -70.51 8.86
CA ASN A 126 -5.93 -69.71 8.01
C ASN A 126 -6.02 -68.26 8.49
N ALA A 127 -6.06 -68.03 9.80
CA ALA A 127 -6.03 -66.69 10.38
C ALA A 127 -4.72 -65.94 10.07
N LEU A 128 -3.57 -66.60 10.21
CA LEU A 128 -2.26 -66.01 9.88
C LEU A 128 -2.11 -65.73 8.38
N ASN A 129 -2.61 -66.61 7.50
CA ASN A 129 -2.63 -66.37 6.05
C ASN A 129 -3.50 -65.15 5.70
N ALA A 130 -4.69 -65.03 6.31
CA ALA A 130 -5.57 -63.87 6.10
C ALA A 130 -4.91 -62.57 6.58
N LEU A 131 -4.23 -62.60 7.72
CA LEU A 131 -3.51 -61.44 8.24
C LEU A 131 -2.32 -61.06 7.34
N LEU A 132 -1.53 -62.04 6.88
CA LEU A 132 -0.43 -61.79 5.95
C LEU A 132 -0.94 -61.22 4.62
N LEU A 133 -2.11 -61.66 4.16
CA LEU A 133 -2.78 -61.12 2.98
C LEU A 133 -3.14 -59.64 3.17
N ILE A 134 -3.74 -59.28 4.31
CA ILE A 134 -4.07 -57.89 4.65
C ILE A 134 -2.80 -57.03 4.67
N LEU A 135 -1.73 -57.48 5.32
CA LEU A 135 -0.45 -56.76 5.34
C LEU A 135 0.14 -56.60 3.94
N THR A 136 0.03 -57.63 3.09
CA THR A 136 0.49 -57.57 1.69
C THR A 136 -0.28 -56.52 0.90
N VAL A 137 -1.61 -56.47 1.06
CA VAL A 137 -2.47 -55.46 0.42
C VAL A 137 -2.11 -54.05 0.89
N LEU A 138 -1.87 -53.86 2.18
CA LEU A 138 -1.43 -52.56 2.71
C LEU A 138 -0.07 -52.13 2.12
N VAL A 139 0.90 -53.04 2.02
CA VAL A 139 2.20 -52.74 1.37
C VAL A 139 2.00 -52.31 -0.08
N ILE A 140 1.14 -53.01 -0.84
CA ILE A 140 0.81 -52.64 -2.22
C ILE A 140 0.18 -51.25 -2.27
N ALA A 141 -0.77 -50.96 -1.37
CA ALA A 141 -1.44 -49.67 -1.30
C ALA A 141 -0.45 -48.52 -1.04
N PHE A 142 0.41 -48.63 -0.02
CA PHE A 142 1.41 -47.60 0.28
C PHE A 142 2.49 -47.49 -0.81
N ALA A 143 2.88 -48.60 -1.45
CA ALA A 143 3.81 -48.56 -2.57
C ALA A 143 3.18 -47.83 -3.79
N ALA A 144 1.89 -48.03 -4.03
CA ALA A 144 1.15 -47.32 -5.07
C ALA A 144 1.00 -45.83 -4.75
N ILE A 145 0.72 -45.47 -3.48
CA ILE A 145 0.68 -44.08 -3.03
C ILE A 145 2.04 -43.41 -3.21
N ALA A 146 3.13 -44.07 -2.80
CA ALA A 146 4.49 -43.56 -2.99
C ALA A 146 4.84 -43.37 -4.49
N ALA A 147 4.46 -44.33 -5.33
CA ALA A 147 4.68 -44.25 -6.78
C ALA A 147 3.85 -43.13 -7.43
N TYR A 148 2.58 -42.98 -7.04
CA TYR A 148 1.73 -41.89 -7.52
C TYR A 148 2.26 -40.53 -7.06
N GLY A 149 2.58 -40.41 -5.76
CA GLY A 149 3.13 -39.20 -5.16
C GLY A 149 4.42 -38.76 -5.83
N ILE A 150 5.37 -39.66 -6.11
CA ILE A 150 6.62 -39.27 -6.78
C ILE A 150 6.40 -38.82 -8.22
N ILE A 151 5.46 -39.42 -8.96
CA ILE A 151 5.11 -38.99 -10.32
C ILE A 151 4.58 -37.56 -10.27
N THR A 152 3.60 -37.28 -9.39
CA THR A 152 3.00 -35.95 -9.26
C THR A 152 3.97 -34.90 -8.72
N ALA A 153 4.82 -35.27 -7.76
CA ALA A 153 5.81 -34.36 -7.19
C ALA A 153 6.93 -34.02 -8.18
N THR A 154 7.33 -34.97 -9.03
CA THR A 154 8.33 -34.73 -10.09
C THR A 154 7.75 -33.85 -11.19
N ASP A 155 6.51 -34.09 -11.61
CA ASP A 155 5.80 -33.24 -12.58
C ASP A 155 5.70 -31.79 -12.08
N SER A 156 5.35 -31.60 -10.80
CA SER A 156 5.27 -30.26 -10.17
C SER A 156 6.65 -29.63 -9.98
N ALA A 157 7.68 -30.40 -9.61
CA ALA A 157 9.04 -29.88 -9.49
C ALA A 157 9.59 -29.39 -10.85
N ASN A 158 9.26 -30.07 -11.95
CA ASN A 158 9.60 -29.59 -13.30
C ASN A 158 8.86 -28.30 -13.67
N ARG A 159 7.65 -28.06 -13.12
CA ARG A 159 6.94 -26.78 -13.27
C ARG A 159 7.46 -25.68 -12.36
N MET A 160 8.18 -26.01 -11.28
CA MET A 160 8.62 -25.04 -10.28
C MET A 160 9.53 -23.95 -10.88
N GLY A 161 10.41 -24.29 -11.83
CA GLY A 161 11.24 -23.30 -12.52
C GLY A 161 10.40 -22.25 -13.27
N ASN A 162 9.36 -22.71 -13.98
CA ASN A 162 8.41 -21.82 -14.66
C ASN A 162 7.55 -21.03 -13.66
N ALA A 163 7.22 -21.60 -12.50
CA ALA A 163 6.45 -20.90 -11.47
C ALA A 163 7.25 -19.78 -10.81
N VAL A 164 8.55 -20.00 -10.54
CA VAL A 164 9.47 -18.95 -10.06
C VAL A 164 9.65 -17.86 -11.11
N GLU A 165 9.76 -18.23 -12.40
CA GLU A 165 9.81 -17.25 -13.50
C GLU A 165 8.53 -16.45 -13.60
N SER A 166 7.37 -17.11 -13.59
CA SER A 166 6.04 -16.47 -13.61
C SER A 166 5.89 -15.52 -12.43
N PHE A 167 6.30 -15.94 -11.23
CA PHE A 167 6.32 -15.08 -10.05
C PHE A 167 7.20 -13.85 -10.24
N ALA A 168 8.42 -14.01 -10.76
CA ALA A 168 9.34 -12.91 -11.01
C ALA A 168 8.80 -11.93 -12.07
N ASP A 169 8.22 -12.44 -13.15
CA ASP A 169 7.67 -11.63 -14.24
C ASP A 169 6.33 -10.99 -13.85
N GLU A 170 5.46 -11.68 -13.11
CA GLU A 170 4.22 -11.11 -12.55
C GLU A 170 4.54 -10.03 -11.52
N THR A 171 5.53 -10.25 -10.65
CA THR A 171 5.99 -9.23 -9.70
C THR A 171 6.56 -8.02 -10.45
N ARG A 172 7.38 -8.25 -11.50
CA ARG A 172 7.89 -7.19 -12.36
C ARG A 172 6.75 -6.40 -13.00
N HIS A 173 5.78 -7.09 -13.58
CA HIS A 173 4.62 -6.49 -14.23
C HIS A 173 3.79 -5.68 -13.23
N TYR A 174 3.51 -6.24 -12.06
CA TYR A 174 2.81 -5.57 -10.97
C TYR A 174 3.52 -4.26 -10.60
N VAL A 175 4.83 -4.27 -10.37
CA VAL A 175 5.53 -3.02 -10.01
C VAL A 175 5.59 -2.04 -11.19
N GLN A 176 5.79 -2.52 -12.43
CA GLN A 176 5.79 -1.67 -13.62
C GLN A 176 4.43 -1.00 -13.87
N GLU A 177 3.32 -1.73 -13.73
CA GLU A 177 1.97 -1.17 -13.84
C GLU A 177 1.69 -0.13 -12.75
N ASN A 178 2.11 -0.41 -11.52
CA ASN A 178 1.98 0.54 -10.42
C ASN A 178 2.83 1.80 -10.64
N CYS A 179 4.06 1.65 -11.13
CA CYS A 179 4.92 2.75 -11.54
C CYS A 179 4.31 3.56 -12.68
N ALA A 180 3.79 2.91 -13.72
CA ALA A 180 3.12 3.59 -14.83
C ALA A 180 1.83 4.29 -14.38
N ALA A 181 1.08 3.69 -13.45
CA ALA A 181 -0.11 4.32 -12.85
C ALA A 181 0.27 5.56 -12.04
N LEU A 182 1.35 5.49 -11.25
CA LEU A 182 1.92 6.63 -10.53
C LEU A 182 2.39 7.73 -11.49
N GLU A 183 3.18 7.38 -12.51
CA GLU A 183 3.64 8.32 -13.54
C GLU A 183 2.47 8.98 -14.27
N ASN A 184 1.44 8.20 -14.63
CA ASN A 184 0.23 8.75 -15.23
C ASN A 184 -0.52 9.66 -14.25
N MET A 185 -0.56 9.36 -12.95
CA MET A 185 -1.14 10.26 -11.94
C MET A 185 -0.32 11.55 -11.78
N VAL A 186 1.01 11.50 -11.85
CA VAL A 186 1.88 12.69 -11.86
C VAL A 186 1.71 13.49 -13.14
N GLY A 187 1.58 12.79 -14.26
CA GLY A 187 1.37 13.32 -15.61
C GLY A 187 -0.04 13.83 -15.86
N VAL A 188 -0.99 13.63 -14.92
CA VAL A 188 -2.30 14.29 -14.92
C VAL A 188 -2.09 15.77 -14.57
N GLU A 189 -1.55 16.48 -15.55
CA GLU A 189 -1.36 17.92 -15.67
C GLU A 189 -2.67 18.70 -15.41
N THR A 190 -3.82 18.01 -15.51
CA THR A 190 -5.17 18.58 -15.43
C THR A 190 -5.64 18.87 -14.00
N ASN A 191 -5.06 18.26 -12.95
CA ASN A 191 -5.51 18.52 -11.59
C ASN A 191 -4.86 19.76 -10.95
N ILE A 192 -3.57 20.03 -11.22
CA ILE A 192 -2.92 21.25 -10.71
C ILE A 192 -3.42 22.47 -11.46
N THR A 193 -3.55 22.39 -12.78
CA THR A 193 -4.11 23.48 -13.60
C THR A 193 -5.55 23.77 -13.21
N SER A 194 -6.39 22.76 -12.99
CA SER A 194 -7.77 22.99 -12.52
C SER A 194 -7.85 23.51 -11.09
N LEU A 195 -6.92 23.14 -10.20
CA LEU A 195 -6.82 23.74 -8.86
C LEU A 195 -6.43 25.22 -8.94
N LEU A 196 -5.45 25.56 -9.77
CA LEU A 196 -5.02 26.95 -9.99
C LEU A 196 -6.10 27.80 -10.67
N GLU A 197 -6.84 27.21 -11.61
CA GLU A 197 -7.99 27.86 -12.25
C GLU A 197 -9.09 28.14 -11.22
N LYS A 198 -9.37 27.20 -10.30
CA LYS A 198 -10.30 27.44 -9.17
C LYS A 198 -9.81 28.56 -8.26
N ILE A 199 -8.53 28.57 -7.89
CA ILE A 199 -7.95 29.63 -7.05
C ILE A 199 -8.05 30.99 -7.75
N SER A 200 -7.69 31.07 -9.04
CA SER A 200 -7.81 32.30 -9.84
C SER A 200 -9.28 32.75 -9.92
N LYS A 201 -10.22 31.84 -10.17
CA LYS A 201 -11.65 32.16 -10.20
C LYS A 201 -12.15 32.69 -8.85
N SER A 202 -11.80 32.02 -7.75
CA SER A 202 -12.16 32.49 -6.40
C SER A 202 -11.54 33.86 -6.09
N PHE A 203 -10.34 34.13 -6.60
CA PHE A 203 -9.72 35.45 -6.47
C PHE A 203 -10.50 36.54 -7.24
N HIS A 204 -10.92 36.25 -8.47
CA HIS A 204 -11.74 37.17 -9.28
C HIS A 204 -13.08 37.49 -8.61
N GLU A 205 -13.75 36.47 -8.05
CA GLU A 205 -14.99 36.65 -7.28
C GLU A 205 -14.76 37.52 -6.05
N ALA A 206 -13.65 37.31 -5.35
CA ALA A 206 -13.26 38.07 -4.16
C ALA A 206 -12.91 39.53 -4.48
N VAL A 207 -12.30 39.81 -5.63
CA VAL A 207 -12.07 41.17 -6.14
C VAL A 207 -13.39 41.84 -6.54
N ALA A 208 -14.31 41.11 -7.18
CA ALA A 208 -15.63 41.63 -7.51
C ALA A 208 -16.44 42.02 -6.26
N ASP A 209 -16.37 41.22 -5.20
CA ASP A 209 -16.98 41.53 -3.89
C ASP A 209 -16.34 42.77 -3.24
N MET A 210 -15.02 42.93 -3.38
CA MET A 210 -14.31 44.13 -2.94
C MET A 210 -14.77 45.38 -3.69
N LYS A 211 -14.90 45.29 -5.03
CA LYS A 211 -15.45 46.37 -5.87
C LYS A 211 -16.83 46.76 -5.38
N HIS A 212 -17.71 45.78 -5.22
CA HIS A 212 -19.07 46.01 -4.76
C HIS A 212 -19.11 46.68 -3.38
N THR A 213 -18.26 46.22 -2.44
CA THR A 213 -18.16 46.81 -1.10
C THR A 213 -17.70 48.27 -1.14
N LEU A 214 -16.73 48.60 -2.00
CA LEU A 214 -16.27 49.97 -2.21
C LEU A 214 -17.38 50.82 -2.84
N ASP A 215 -18.04 50.33 -3.88
CA ASP A 215 -19.14 51.03 -4.56
C ASP A 215 -20.30 51.33 -3.60
N VAL A 216 -20.76 50.34 -2.83
CA VAL A 216 -21.85 50.51 -1.86
C VAL A 216 -21.48 51.48 -0.75
N ARG A 217 -20.25 51.38 -0.21
CA ARG A 217 -19.78 52.27 0.87
C ARG A 217 -19.61 53.71 0.40
N HIS A 218 -19.23 53.92 -0.86
CA HIS A 218 -18.87 55.23 -1.39
C HIS A 218 -19.97 55.90 -2.21
N ALA A 219 -20.96 55.15 -2.70
CA ALA A 219 -22.08 55.66 -3.48
C ALA A 219 -22.78 56.88 -2.84
N PRO A 220 -23.12 56.90 -1.54
CA PRO A 220 -23.83 58.05 -0.95
C PRO A 220 -23.02 59.35 -1.03
N LEU A 221 -21.69 59.24 -0.90
CA LEU A 221 -20.81 60.41 -0.98
C LEU A 221 -20.65 60.85 -2.44
N VAL A 222 -20.36 59.91 -3.33
CA VAL A 222 -20.19 60.15 -4.78
C VAL A 222 -21.46 60.77 -5.39
N GLU A 223 -22.66 60.35 -4.95
CA GLU A 223 -23.93 60.93 -5.38
C GLU A 223 -24.10 62.38 -4.89
N LYS A 224 -23.76 62.68 -3.62
CA LYS A 224 -23.76 64.07 -3.12
C LYS A 224 -22.82 64.95 -3.96
N PHE A 225 -21.64 64.45 -4.32
CA PHE A 225 -20.72 65.15 -5.21
C PHE A 225 -21.29 65.39 -6.60
N GLN A 226 -21.82 64.34 -7.23
CA GLN A 226 -22.41 64.42 -8.56
C GLN A 226 -23.57 65.43 -8.60
N MET A 227 -24.37 65.47 -7.53
CA MET A 227 -25.45 66.45 -7.38
C MET A 227 -24.93 67.89 -7.29
N ILE A 228 -23.83 68.11 -6.55
CA ILE A 228 -23.20 69.43 -6.44
C ILE A 228 -22.61 69.88 -7.79
N VAL A 229 -21.88 68.99 -8.45
CA VAL A 229 -21.24 69.28 -9.75
C VAL A 229 -22.28 69.56 -10.82
N SER A 230 -23.31 68.73 -10.96
CA SER A 230 -24.39 68.94 -11.95
C SER A 230 -25.12 70.27 -11.77
N LYS A 231 -25.32 70.72 -10.52
CA LYS A 231 -25.90 72.04 -10.22
C LYS A 231 -24.99 73.20 -10.64
N ILE A 232 -23.67 73.05 -10.52
CA ILE A 232 -22.71 74.06 -10.97
C ILE A 232 -22.60 74.07 -12.49
N GLU A 233 -22.53 72.89 -13.12
CA GLU A 233 -22.48 72.72 -14.57
C GLU A 233 -23.68 73.40 -15.25
N ALA A 234 -24.89 73.23 -14.70
CA ALA A 234 -26.11 73.90 -15.17
C ALA A 234 -26.03 75.44 -15.15
N LYS A 235 -25.05 76.01 -14.46
CA LYS A 235 -24.80 77.46 -14.32
C LYS A 235 -23.40 77.89 -14.71
N GLN A 236 -22.64 77.04 -15.37
CA GLN A 236 -21.24 77.29 -15.64
C GLN A 236 -21.01 78.49 -16.57
N ASP A 237 -21.76 78.60 -17.66
CA ASP A 237 -21.63 79.73 -18.59
C ASP A 237 -22.06 81.06 -17.95
N ASP A 238 -23.08 81.01 -17.09
CA ASP A 238 -23.53 82.15 -16.28
C ASP A 238 -22.42 82.58 -15.29
N LEU A 239 -21.73 81.63 -14.66
CA LEU A 239 -20.61 81.87 -13.75
C LEU A 239 -19.38 82.42 -14.48
N ALA A 240 -19.02 81.86 -15.64
CA ALA A 240 -17.90 82.35 -16.45
C ALA A 240 -18.15 83.79 -16.93
N THR A 241 -19.38 84.10 -17.33
CA THR A 241 -19.81 85.47 -17.68
C THR A 241 -19.72 86.41 -16.47
N LEU A 242 -20.09 85.93 -15.28
CA LEU A 242 -19.99 86.69 -14.04
C LEU A 242 -18.53 86.97 -13.64
N VAL A 243 -17.61 86.02 -13.81
CA VAL A 243 -16.17 86.23 -13.58
C VAL A 243 -15.64 87.31 -14.52
N LYS A 244 -15.89 87.19 -15.83
CA LYS A 244 -15.48 88.21 -16.82
C LYS A 244 -16.05 89.59 -16.50
N PHE A 245 -17.29 89.65 -16.03
CA PHE A 245 -17.91 90.89 -15.57
C PHE A 245 -17.15 91.51 -14.40
N PHE A 246 -16.83 90.72 -13.37
CA PHE A 246 -16.07 91.23 -12.22
C PHE A 246 -14.66 91.66 -12.58
N ASP A 247 -13.97 90.90 -13.44
CA ASP A 247 -12.62 91.25 -13.90
C ASP A 247 -12.62 92.56 -14.72
N TYR A 248 -13.64 92.78 -15.56
CA TYR A 248 -13.80 94.02 -16.34
C TYR A 248 -14.03 95.24 -15.45
N TYR A 249 -14.92 95.13 -14.45
CA TYR A 249 -15.27 96.26 -13.57
C TYR A 249 -14.33 96.41 -12.36
N ARG A 250 -13.28 95.61 -12.29
CA ARG A 250 -12.31 95.63 -11.19
C ARG A 250 -11.58 96.96 -11.06
N ASN A 251 -11.43 97.74 -12.12
CA ASN A 251 -10.75 99.04 -11.99
C ASN A 251 -11.73 100.20 -11.81
N ASP A 252 -12.98 100.03 -12.23
CA ASP A 252 -13.95 101.12 -12.35
C ASP A 252 -14.89 101.23 -11.14
N MET A 253 -14.98 100.21 -10.29
CA MET A 253 -15.93 100.16 -9.17
C MET A 253 -15.32 99.57 -7.88
N PRO A 254 -14.51 100.31 -7.11
CA PRO A 254 -13.87 99.79 -5.90
C PRO A 254 -14.85 99.27 -4.83
N ALA A 255 -16.06 99.83 -4.76
CA ALA A 255 -17.11 99.33 -3.86
C ALA A 255 -17.66 97.95 -4.27
N LEU A 256 -17.62 97.63 -5.58
CA LEU A 256 -17.98 96.32 -6.12
C LEU A 256 -16.93 95.29 -5.71
N ILE A 257 -15.66 95.61 -5.92
CA ILE A 257 -14.50 94.77 -5.55
C ILE A 257 -14.58 94.37 -4.08
N ASN A 258 -14.72 95.32 -3.16
CA ASN A 258 -14.76 95.03 -1.73
C ASN A 258 -15.92 94.08 -1.33
N ALA A 259 -17.00 94.06 -2.11
CA ALA A 259 -18.14 93.17 -1.89
C ALA A 259 -17.98 91.80 -2.57
N THR A 260 -17.17 91.70 -3.63
CA THR A 260 -17.05 90.51 -4.47
C THR A 260 -15.71 89.79 -4.32
N ASP A 261 -14.66 90.46 -3.87
CA ASP A 261 -13.32 89.90 -3.66
C ASP A 261 -13.32 88.66 -2.77
N PRO A 262 -14.10 88.60 -1.67
CA PRO A 262 -14.20 87.38 -0.87
C PRO A 262 -14.89 86.22 -1.60
N LEU A 263 -15.66 86.49 -2.66
CA LEU A 263 -16.41 85.49 -3.43
C LEU A 263 -15.72 85.11 -4.75
N LEU A 264 -14.90 86.00 -5.30
CA LEU A 264 -14.30 85.86 -6.63
C LEU A 264 -13.43 84.60 -6.78
N PRO A 265 -12.60 84.20 -5.80
CA PRO A 265 -11.82 82.95 -5.88
C PRO A 265 -12.74 81.71 -6.04
N TYR A 266 -13.85 81.68 -5.33
CA TYR A 266 -14.79 80.56 -5.37
C TYR A 266 -15.58 80.54 -6.67
N ILE A 267 -16.04 81.70 -7.16
CA ILE A 267 -16.77 81.80 -8.45
C ILE A 267 -15.85 81.39 -9.61
N ARG A 268 -14.60 81.84 -9.58
CA ARG A 268 -13.58 81.45 -10.57
C ARG A 268 -13.35 79.94 -10.57
N LYS A 269 -13.10 79.35 -9.40
CA LYS A 269 -12.91 77.90 -9.29
C LYS A 269 -14.16 77.11 -9.70
N MET A 270 -15.37 77.58 -9.35
CA MET A 270 -16.62 76.96 -9.82
C MET A 270 -16.79 77.04 -11.35
N SER A 271 -16.36 78.14 -11.98
CA SER A 271 -16.41 78.28 -13.44
C SER A 271 -15.41 77.36 -14.16
N GLU A 272 -14.33 76.96 -13.49
CA GLU A 272 -13.29 76.07 -14.00
C GLU A 272 -13.67 74.57 -13.90
N ILE A 273 -14.77 74.21 -13.22
CA ILE A 273 -15.28 72.83 -13.13
C ILE A 273 -15.96 72.46 -14.45
N ARG A 274 -15.16 72.23 -15.50
CA ARG A 274 -15.66 71.73 -16.78
C ARG A 274 -15.28 70.24 -16.85
N GLN A 275 -16.26 69.37 -17.10
CA GLN A 275 -16.07 67.94 -17.40
C GLN A 275 -15.59 67.06 -16.24
N ILE A 276 -15.75 67.48 -14.98
CA ILE A 276 -15.48 66.56 -13.86
C ILE A 276 -16.72 65.69 -13.69
N THR A 277 -16.62 64.39 -13.96
CA THR A 277 -17.63 63.41 -13.56
C THR A 277 -17.10 62.63 -12.35
N PRO A 278 -17.38 63.07 -11.10
CA PRO A 278 -16.86 62.44 -9.90
C PRO A 278 -17.14 60.93 -9.85
N ARG A 279 -18.31 60.51 -10.34
CA ARG A 279 -18.70 59.10 -10.40
C ARG A 279 -17.82 58.32 -11.36
N ASP A 280 -17.69 58.75 -12.61
CA ASP A 280 -16.90 58.02 -13.60
C ASP A 280 -15.42 58.04 -13.25
N THR A 281 -14.91 59.17 -12.74
CA THR A 281 -13.51 59.29 -12.30
C THR A 281 -13.21 58.38 -11.11
N PHE A 282 -14.13 58.28 -10.15
CA PHE A 282 -14.00 57.36 -9.01
C PHE A 282 -14.03 55.90 -9.48
N ASN A 283 -15.07 55.52 -10.25
CA ASN A 283 -15.24 54.18 -10.78
C ASN A 283 -14.03 53.77 -11.63
N GLN A 284 -13.59 54.63 -12.55
CA GLN A 284 -12.41 54.37 -13.40
C GLN A 284 -11.15 54.14 -12.58
N LYS A 285 -10.92 54.91 -11.52
CA LYS A 285 -9.74 54.74 -10.66
C LYS A 285 -9.83 53.49 -9.79
N VAL A 286 -11.01 53.15 -9.27
CA VAL A 286 -11.22 51.90 -8.53
C VAL A 286 -11.04 50.71 -9.47
N ASP A 287 -11.63 50.76 -10.66
CA ASP A 287 -11.51 49.72 -11.68
C ASP A 287 -10.06 49.52 -12.09
N GLN A 288 -9.35 50.60 -12.43
CA GLN A 288 -7.93 50.52 -12.78
C GLN A 288 -7.08 49.95 -11.62
N MET A 289 -7.39 50.29 -10.37
CA MET A 289 -6.69 49.73 -9.21
C MET A 289 -6.95 48.23 -9.06
N LEU A 290 -8.21 47.80 -9.18
CA LEU A 290 -8.59 46.40 -9.05
C LEU A 290 -8.11 45.54 -10.23
N GLU A 291 -8.15 46.07 -11.46
CA GLU A 291 -7.57 45.43 -12.64
C GLU A 291 -6.05 45.23 -12.49
N ASN A 292 -5.34 46.22 -11.94
CA ASN A 292 -3.91 46.07 -11.66
C ASN A 292 -3.63 44.98 -10.61
N ILE A 293 -4.49 44.86 -9.59
CA ILE A 293 -4.39 43.81 -8.56
C ILE A 293 -4.65 42.43 -9.18
N VAL A 294 -5.68 42.30 -10.02
CA VAL A 294 -6.00 41.07 -10.76
C VAL A 294 -4.85 40.67 -11.68
N ALA A 295 -4.35 41.60 -12.49
CA ALA A 295 -3.23 41.36 -13.39
C ALA A 295 -1.96 40.95 -12.65
N LEU A 296 -1.69 41.53 -11.47
CA LEU A 296 -0.56 41.13 -10.63
C LEU A 296 -0.72 39.71 -10.11
N VAL A 297 -1.91 39.34 -9.61
CA VAL A 297 -2.18 38.00 -9.08
C VAL A 297 -2.15 36.95 -10.18
N ASP A 298 -2.80 37.20 -11.32
CA ASP A 298 -2.78 36.26 -12.44
C ASP A 298 -1.35 36.05 -12.96
N ARG A 299 -0.55 37.12 -13.07
CA ARG A 299 0.87 36.99 -13.42
C ARG A 299 1.61 36.11 -12.41
N ARG A 300 1.42 36.34 -11.10
CA ARG A 300 2.10 35.54 -10.06
C ARG A 300 1.61 34.11 -10.00
N LEU A 301 0.31 33.86 -10.16
CA LEU A 301 -0.23 32.50 -10.23
C LEU A 301 0.35 31.76 -11.44
N ASN A 302 0.43 32.40 -12.60
CA ASN A 302 1.06 31.82 -13.80
C ASN A 302 2.57 31.58 -13.64
N GLU A 303 3.27 32.38 -12.84
CA GLU A 303 4.69 32.16 -12.50
C GLU A 303 4.90 31.05 -11.45
N ILE A 304 3.98 30.93 -10.49
CA ILE A 304 4.02 29.94 -9.40
C ILE A 304 3.62 28.56 -9.91
N ALA A 305 2.63 28.49 -10.80
CA ALA A 305 2.11 27.26 -11.37
C ALA A 305 3.19 26.27 -11.84
N PRO A 306 4.10 26.65 -12.75
CA PRO A 306 5.15 25.75 -13.22
C PRO A 306 6.16 25.40 -12.11
N LYS A 307 6.40 26.27 -11.12
CA LYS A 307 7.31 25.98 -9.99
C LYS A 307 6.71 24.96 -9.03
N VAL A 308 5.41 25.07 -8.74
CA VAL A 308 4.65 24.09 -7.95
C VAL A 308 4.71 22.74 -8.65
N GLN A 309 4.38 22.72 -9.94
CA GLN A 309 4.40 21.51 -10.75
C GLN A 309 5.80 20.91 -10.81
N GLN A 310 6.84 21.69 -11.14
CA GLN A 310 8.21 21.20 -11.23
C GLN A 310 8.74 20.66 -9.89
N ASN A 311 8.41 21.29 -8.76
CA ASN A 311 8.85 20.81 -7.45
C ASN A 311 8.11 19.53 -7.03
N LEU A 312 6.79 19.45 -7.29
CA LEU A 312 6.00 18.23 -7.05
C LEU A 312 6.46 17.08 -7.93
N THR A 313 6.55 17.30 -9.25
CA THR A 313 7.04 16.32 -10.22
C THR A 313 8.48 15.94 -9.92
N GLY A 314 9.36 16.88 -9.57
CA GLY A 314 10.75 16.59 -9.24
C GLY A 314 10.90 15.73 -7.99
N ARG A 315 10.13 16.00 -6.93
CA ARG A 315 10.11 15.17 -5.72
C ARG A 315 9.51 13.80 -6.00
N LEU A 316 8.35 13.72 -6.65
CA LEU A 316 7.73 12.44 -6.98
C LEU A 316 8.62 11.62 -7.90
N ASN A 317 9.17 12.20 -8.97
CA ASN A 317 10.09 11.49 -9.86
C ASN A 317 11.35 11.04 -9.12
N GLY A 318 11.85 11.80 -8.13
CA GLY A 318 12.97 11.36 -7.31
C GLY A 318 12.65 10.10 -6.48
N TYR A 319 11.46 10.06 -5.84
CA TYR A 319 11.01 8.88 -5.10
C TYR A 319 10.66 7.71 -6.03
N LEU A 320 9.96 7.99 -7.13
CA LEU A 320 9.55 6.99 -8.12
C LEU A 320 10.75 6.40 -8.84
N ALA A 321 11.74 7.21 -9.23
CA ALA A 321 12.94 6.70 -9.88
C ALA A 321 13.64 5.67 -9.00
N GLY A 322 13.79 5.92 -7.69
CA GLY A 322 14.38 4.96 -6.76
C GLY A 322 13.58 3.66 -6.63
N VAL A 323 12.26 3.75 -6.43
CA VAL A 323 11.41 2.56 -6.27
C VAL A 323 11.29 1.77 -7.59
N CYS A 324 11.05 2.47 -8.70
CA CYS A 324 10.84 1.86 -10.02
C CYS A 324 12.15 1.32 -10.63
N SER A 325 13.31 1.91 -10.36
CA SER A 325 14.60 1.33 -10.78
C SER A 325 14.99 0.12 -9.93
N SER A 326 14.54 0.05 -8.68
CA SER A 326 14.82 -1.07 -7.78
C SER A 326 14.09 -2.36 -8.16
N VAL A 327 13.11 -2.31 -9.06
CA VAL A 327 12.34 -3.49 -9.51
C VAL A 327 13.24 -4.50 -10.21
N ASP A 328 14.14 -4.02 -11.06
CA ASP A 328 15.12 -4.88 -11.73
C ASP A 328 16.02 -5.55 -10.70
N GLN A 329 16.45 -4.81 -9.68
CA GLN A 329 17.26 -5.34 -8.59
C GLN A 329 16.50 -6.34 -7.71
N LEU A 330 15.18 -6.20 -7.55
CA LEU A 330 14.36 -7.12 -6.76
C LEU A 330 14.08 -8.43 -7.51
N THR A 331 13.88 -8.34 -8.82
CA THR A 331 13.50 -9.48 -9.67
C THR A 331 14.70 -10.26 -10.21
N GLN A 332 15.87 -9.64 -10.29
CA GLN A 332 17.09 -10.29 -10.74
C GLN A 332 17.52 -11.48 -9.85
N PRO A 333 17.54 -11.38 -8.50
CA PRO A 333 17.86 -12.51 -7.62
C PRO A 333 16.91 -13.71 -7.82
N LEU A 334 15.64 -13.46 -8.15
CA LEU A 334 14.68 -14.52 -8.44
C LEU A 334 14.99 -15.22 -9.76
N LYS A 335 15.44 -14.47 -10.78
CA LYS A 335 15.89 -15.03 -12.06
C LYS A 335 17.20 -15.80 -11.89
N GLU A 336 18.11 -15.30 -11.06
CA GLU A 336 19.34 -16.00 -10.71
C GLU A 336 19.04 -17.29 -9.92
N LEU A 337 18.09 -17.26 -8.99
CA LEU A 337 17.61 -18.44 -8.27
C LEU A 337 17.01 -19.49 -9.21
N LYS A 338 16.22 -19.05 -10.21
CA LYS A 338 15.71 -19.95 -11.25
C LYS A 338 16.85 -20.60 -12.02
N ASN A 339 17.82 -19.81 -12.50
CA ASN A 339 18.96 -20.34 -13.25
C ASN A 339 19.78 -21.32 -12.39
N GLU A 340 19.99 -21.01 -11.10
CA GLU A 340 20.68 -21.90 -10.18
C GLU A 340 19.89 -23.19 -9.92
N TYR A 341 18.56 -23.10 -9.83
CA TYR A 341 17.69 -24.27 -9.71
C TYR A 341 17.75 -25.15 -10.96
N GLU A 342 17.63 -24.59 -12.16
CA GLU A 342 17.72 -25.31 -13.44
C GLU A 342 19.12 -25.92 -13.63
N GLU A 343 20.18 -25.23 -13.21
CA GLU A 343 21.55 -25.74 -13.35
C GLU A 343 21.89 -26.83 -12.32
N ARG A 344 21.53 -26.62 -11.04
CA ARG A 344 21.98 -27.47 -9.93
C ARG A 344 20.97 -28.51 -9.50
N VAL A 345 19.67 -28.21 -9.55
CA VAL A 345 18.63 -29.02 -8.91
C VAL A 345 17.82 -29.83 -9.92
N GLU A 346 17.39 -29.22 -11.02
CA GLU A 346 16.58 -29.87 -12.06
C GLU A 346 17.18 -31.19 -12.58
N PRO A 347 18.49 -31.27 -12.89
CA PRO A 347 19.09 -32.53 -13.36
C PRO A 347 19.05 -33.64 -12.30
N HIS A 348 19.00 -33.27 -11.02
CA HIS A 348 19.06 -34.19 -9.90
C HIS A 348 17.68 -34.66 -9.43
N ILE A 349 16.61 -33.91 -9.70
CA ILE A 349 15.22 -34.28 -9.35
C ILE A 349 14.79 -35.59 -10.02
N VAL A 350 15.39 -35.90 -11.17
CA VAL A 350 15.13 -37.12 -11.93
C VAL A 350 15.61 -38.39 -11.18
N TYR A 351 16.61 -38.30 -10.29
CA TYR A 351 17.12 -39.48 -9.58
C TYR A 351 16.16 -40.02 -8.51
N PRO A 352 15.63 -39.20 -7.57
CA PRO A 352 14.59 -39.64 -6.65
C PRO A 352 13.41 -40.32 -7.34
N TYR A 353 12.99 -39.78 -8.49
CA TYR A 353 11.92 -40.37 -9.30
C TYR A 353 12.19 -41.84 -9.65
N TYR A 354 13.33 -42.14 -10.25
CA TYR A 354 13.67 -43.51 -10.64
C TYR A 354 13.93 -44.41 -9.44
N VAL A 355 14.55 -43.91 -8.37
CA VAL A 355 14.84 -44.70 -7.16
C VAL A 355 13.55 -45.10 -6.45
N VAL A 356 12.60 -44.18 -6.29
CA VAL A 356 11.29 -44.47 -5.66
C VAL A 356 10.49 -45.43 -6.53
N LEU A 357 10.45 -45.22 -7.84
CA LEU A 357 9.71 -46.10 -8.76
C LEU A 357 10.30 -47.51 -8.81
N ALA A 358 11.64 -47.65 -8.86
CA ALA A 358 12.31 -48.93 -8.80
C ALA A 358 12.03 -49.65 -7.46
N THR A 359 12.06 -48.90 -6.34
CA THR A 359 11.74 -49.44 -5.02
C THR A 359 10.29 -49.91 -4.95
N ALA A 360 9.34 -49.12 -5.46
CA ALA A 360 7.92 -49.51 -5.54
C ALA A 360 7.72 -50.75 -6.42
N ALA A 361 8.42 -50.88 -7.54
CA ALA A 361 8.39 -52.07 -8.40
C ALA A 361 8.91 -53.31 -7.69
N VAL A 362 10.03 -53.20 -6.94
CA VAL A 362 10.56 -54.31 -6.13
C VAL A 362 9.59 -54.69 -5.02
N LEU A 363 8.99 -53.72 -4.34
CA LEU A 363 7.97 -53.95 -3.31
C LEU A 363 6.76 -54.72 -3.88
N LEU A 364 6.30 -54.33 -5.07
CA LEU A 364 5.20 -54.99 -5.76
C LEU A 364 5.57 -56.42 -6.18
N ALA A 365 6.79 -56.64 -6.68
CA ALA A 365 7.28 -57.98 -6.99
C ALA A 365 7.31 -58.89 -5.75
N VAL A 366 7.80 -58.39 -4.61
CA VAL A 366 7.80 -59.12 -3.34
C VAL A 366 6.37 -59.42 -2.86
N ALA A 367 5.46 -58.45 -3.01
CA ALA A 367 4.06 -58.62 -2.67
C ALA A 367 3.38 -59.68 -3.55
N LEU A 368 3.65 -59.71 -4.87
CA LEU A 368 3.13 -60.72 -5.80
C LEU A 368 3.61 -62.14 -5.49
N VAL A 369 4.90 -62.29 -5.14
CA VAL A 369 5.44 -63.59 -4.72
C VAL A 369 4.78 -64.04 -3.42
N SER A 370 4.57 -63.12 -2.48
CA SER A 370 3.88 -63.40 -1.22
C SER A 370 2.43 -63.80 -1.43
N PHE A 371 1.70 -63.09 -2.30
CA PHE A 371 0.32 -63.39 -2.68
C PHE A 371 0.22 -64.78 -3.33
N SER A 372 1.17 -65.11 -4.20
CA SER A 372 1.26 -66.44 -4.84
C SER A 372 1.52 -67.54 -3.82
N GLY A 373 2.39 -67.29 -2.81
CA GLY A 373 2.60 -68.20 -1.68
C GLY A 373 1.34 -68.44 -0.85
N ILE A 374 0.59 -67.37 -0.56
CA ILE A 374 -0.69 -67.44 0.18
C ILE A 374 -1.74 -68.20 -0.64
N GLY A 375 -1.93 -67.86 -1.92
CA GLY A 375 -2.90 -68.52 -2.80
C GLY A 375 -2.60 -70.01 -2.98
N TYR A 376 -1.33 -70.36 -3.23
CA TYR A 376 -0.91 -71.75 -3.31
C TYR A 376 -1.13 -72.48 -1.98
N SER A 377 -0.88 -71.82 -0.85
CA SER A 377 -1.18 -72.39 0.48
C SER A 377 -2.66 -72.73 0.63
N PHE A 378 -3.58 -71.88 0.20
CA PHE A 378 -5.03 -72.16 0.28
C PHE A 378 -5.45 -73.35 -0.58
N ILE A 379 -4.92 -73.45 -1.80
CA ILE A 379 -5.22 -74.56 -2.73
C ILE A 379 -4.72 -75.89 -2.15
N VAL A 380 -3.50 -75.91 -1.61
CA VAL A 380 -2.92 -77.14 -1.04
C VAL A 380 -3.61 -77.55 0.25
N THR A 381 -4.04 -76.61 1.11
CA THR A 381 -4.75 -76.96 2.35
C THR A 381 -6.13 -77.58 2.15
N ASN A 382 -6.78 -77.32 1.01
CA ASN A 382 -8.11 -77.84 0.70
C ASN A 382 -8.09 -79.22 0.00
N ARG A 383 -6.93 -79.68 -0.51
CA ARG A 383 -6.81 -81.06 -0.98
C ARG A 383 -6.78 -81.99 0.25
N LYS A 384 -7.79 -82.86 0.37
CA LYS A 384 -7.93 -83.86 1.43
C LYS A 384 -6.59 -84.55 1.69
N ALA A 385 -6.26 -84.73 2.97
CA ALA A 385 -4.99 -85.25 3.49
C ALA A 385 -4.67 -86.71 3.12
N ASP A 386 -5.31 -87.26 2.08
CA ASP A 386 -5.39 -88.70 1.82
C ASP A 386 -4.28 -89.23 0.90
N SER A 387 -3.29 -88.41 0.52
CA SER A 387 -2.07 -88.88 -0.12
C SER A 387 -0.83 -88.52 0.72
N GLU A 388 -0.49 -89.40 1.67
CA GLU A 388 0.66 -89.30 2.58
C GLU A 388 2.05 -89.20 1.90
N GLY A 389 2.13 -89.08 0.57
CA GLY A 389 3.38 -89.13 -0.19
C GLY A 389 3.83 -87.85 -0.90
N SER A 390 2.95 -86.88 -1.20
CA SER A 390 3.39 -85.72 -2.00
C SER A 390 3.96 -84.61 -1.11
N LYS A 391 5.27 -84.66 -0.86
CA LYS A 391 6.04 -83.56 -0.26
C LYS A 391 6.05 -82.37 -1.23
N SER A 392 4.98 -81.56 -1.23
CA SER A 392 4.98 -80.32 -2.01
C SER A 392 5.88 -79.30 -1.32
N ALA A 393 7.14 -79.23 -1.76
CA ALA A 393 8.13 -78.26 -1.27
C ALA A 393 7.77 -76.79 -1.58
N GLY A 394 6.75 -76.56 -2.41
CA GLY A 394 6.40 -75.25 -2.99
C GLY A 394 6.07 -74.13 -1.99
N PRO A 395 5.09 -74.27 -1.06
CA PRO A 395 4.62 -73.14 -0.26
C PRO A 395 5.68 -72.67 0.74
N LYS A 396 6.40 -73.62 1.35
CA LYS A 396 7.45 -73.33 2.34
C LYS A 396 8.60 -72.55 1.72
N TRP A 397 9.01 -72.91 0.51
CA TRP A 397 10.05 -72.19 -0.21
C TRP A 397 9.61 -70.76 -0.54
N LEU A 398 8.37 -70.56 -1.01
CA LEU A 398 7.82 -69.24 -1.32
C LEU A 398 7.76 -68.32 -0.08
N TYR A 399 7.33 -68.83 1.07
CA TYR A 399 7.33 -68.04 2.32
C TYR A 399 8.74 -67.69 2.79
N ASN A 400 9.69 -68.62 2.72
CA ASN A 400 11.06 -68.33 3.13
C ASN A 400 11.73 -67.32 2.19
N PHE A 401 11.45 -67.40 0.89
CA PHE A 401 11.91 -66.44 -0.09
C PHE A 401 11.33 -65.04 0.17
N SER A 402 10.00 -64.92 0.40
CA SER A 402 9.38 -63.64 0.68
C SER A 402 9.90 -63.01 1.98
N ILE A 403 10.09 -63.81 3.04
CA ILE A 403 10.73 -63.33 4.28
C ILE A 403 12.15 -62.83 4.01
N GLY A 404 12.95 -63.59 3.25
CA GLY A 404 14.31 -63.19 2.89
C GLY A 404 14.34 -61.87 2.12
N ALA A 405 13.44 -61.71 1.15
CA ALA A 405 13.31 -60.48 0.39
C ALA A 405 12.86 -59.30 1.26
N VAL A 406 11.87 -59.49 2.14
CA VAL A 406 11.42 -58.44 3.08
C VAL A 406 12.52 -58.06 4.08
N LEU A 407 13.33 -59.00 4.56
CA LEU A 407 14.47 -58.71 5.43
C LEU A 407 15.53 -57.86 4.72
N LEU A 408 15.77 -58.11 3.42
CA LEU A 408 16.67 -57.25 2.62
C LEU A 408 16.08 -55.86 2.44
N LEU A 409 14.77 -55.76 2.16
CA LEU A 409 14.09 -54.47 2.02
C LEU A 409 13.99 -53.69 3.33
N LEU A 410 13.96 -54.37 4.49
CA LEU A 410 14.08 -53.75 5.81
C LEU A 410 15.44 -53.08 6.06
N ILE A 411 16.40 -53.22 5.16
CA ILE A 411 17.67 -52.47 5.18
C ILE A 411 17.60 -51.30 4.18
N THR A 412 17.17 -51.56 2.95
CA THR A 412 17.20 -50.55 1.88
C THR A 412 16.09 -49.50 1.99
N VAL A 413 14.87 -49.89 2.38
CA VAL A 413 13.72 -48.96 2.49
C VAL A 413 13.92 -47.93 3.60
N PRO A 414 14.41 -48.28 4.81
CA PRO A 414 14.74 -47.27 5.83
C PRO A 414 15.82 -46.28 5.42
N LEU A 415 16.86 -46.75 4.72
CA LEU A 415 17.90 -45.85 4.19
C LEU A 415 17.30 -44.86 3.19
N LEU A 416 16.49 -45.35 2.24
CA LEU A 416 15.78 -44.49 1.29
C LEU A 416 14.85 -43.49 2.00
N THR A 417 14.07 -43.98 2.98
CA THR A 417 13.15 -43.15 3.78
C THR A 417 13.90 -42.06 4.50
N ALA A 418 15.03 -42.37 5.14
CA ALA A 418 15.88 -41.40 5.80
C ALA A 418 16.47 -40.36 4.83
N THR A 419 16.95 -40.79 3.65
CA THR A 419 17.52 -39.88 2.64
C THR A 419 16.49 -38.93 2.06
N LEU A 420 15.21 -39.33 2.00
CA LEU A 420 14.11 -38.46 1.55
C LEU A 420 13.59 -37.58 2.69
N PHE A 421 13.39 -38.16 3.87
CA PHE A 421 12.83 -37.47 5.04
C PHE A 421 13.66 -36.26 5.48
N ALA A 422 14.99 -36.39 5.53
CA ALA A 422 15.85 -35.32 6.03
C ALA A 422 15.74 -34.01 5.19
N PRO A 423 16.02 -34.00 3.87
CA PRO A 423 15.95 -32.77 3.09
C PRO A 423 14.51 -32.26 2.94
N LEU A 424 13.53 -33.14 2.75
CA LEU A 424 12.14 -32.74 2.51
C LEU A 424 11.46 -32.25 3.79
N GLY A 425 11.72 -32.89 4.92
CA GLY A 425 11.23 -32.44 6.21
C GLY A 425 11.84 -31.08 6.59
N VAL A 426 13.14 -30.88 6.33
CA VAL A 426 13.78 -29.57 6.54
C VAL A 426 13.19 -28.51 5.61
N ALA A 427 12.94 -28.83 4.33
CA ALA A 427 12.29 -27.89 3.40
C ALA A 427 10.87 -27.54 3.86
N THR A 428 10.12 -28.52 4.38
CA THR A 428 8.78 -28.29 4.92
C THR A 428 8.82 -27.32 6.09
N ASP A 429 9.77 -27.52 7.01
CA ASP A 429 9.89 -26.72 8.22
C ASP A 429 10.46 -25.31 7.97
N LEU A 430 11.46 -25.16 7.08
CA LEU A 430 12.13 -23.88 6.83
C LEU A 430 11.53 -23.07 5.68
N VAL A 431 10.85 -23.70 4.73
CA VAL A 431 10.28 -23.01 3.57
C VAL A 431 8.76 -22.98 3.66
N CYS A 432 8.11 -24.12 3.85
CA CYS A 432 6.66 -24.18 3.72
C CYS A 432 5.89 -23.75 4.96
N ASP A 433 6.32 -24.15 6.15
CA ASP A 433 5.65 -23.78 7.39
C ASP A 433 5.66 -22.25 7.65
N PRO A 434 6.74 -21.50 7.36
CA PRO A 434 6.72 -20.03 7.45
C PRO A 434 5.76 -19.36 6.47
N TRP A 435 5.55 -19.93 5.28
CA TRP A 435 4.61 -19.39 4.30
C TRP A 435 3.16 -19.81 4.59
N LYS A 436 2.96 -20.97 5.22
CA LYS A 436 1.64 -21.48 5.65
C LYS A 436 1.15 -20.83 6.92
N ASN A 437 2.04 -20.69 7.90
CA ASN A 437 1.78 -20.22 9.25
C ASN A 437 2.76 -19.09 9.64
N PRO A 438 2.75 -17.96 8.94
CA PRO A 438 3.70 -16.86 9.14
C PRO A 438 3.71 -16.30 10.57
N GLU A 439 2.58 -16.35 11.28
CA GLU A 439 2.50 -15.97 12.70
C GLU A 439 3.20 -16.95 13.65
N LYS A 440 3.18 -18.25 13.33
CA LYS A 440 3.81 -19.28 14.17
C LYS A 440 5.31 -19.38 13.93
N ARG A 441 5.78 -18.90 12.78
CA ARG A 441 7.16 -19.04 12.28
C ARG A 441 7.76 -17.71 11.82
N SER A 442 7.49 -16.66 12.58
CA SER A 442 8.05 -15.33 12.34
C SER A 442 9.58 -15.30 12.48
N ASP A 443 10.15 -16.26 13.23
CA ASP A 443 11.59 -16.47 13.42
C ASP A 443 12.30 -16.78 12.09
N VAL A 444 11.73 -17.64 11.25
CA VAL A 444 12.30 -17.97 9.93
C VAL A 444 12.08 -16.83 8.94
N LEU A 445 10.93 -16.16 8.98
CA LEU A 445 10.67 -15.02 8.09
C LEU A 445 11.56 -13.81 8.42
N ALA A 446 11.95 -13.62 9.68
CA ALA A 446 12.90 -12.58 10.06
C ALA A 446 14.27 -12.76 9.37
N VAL A 447 14.67 -13.99 9.05
CA VAL A 447 15.87 -14.26 8.26
C VAL A 447 15.70 -13.74 6.83
N LEU A 448 14.55 -14.02 6.21
CA LEU A 448 14.20 -13.51 4.87
C LEU A 448 14.23 -11.98 4.84
N ASP A 449 13.76 -11.32 5.91
CA ASP A 449 13.82 -9.87 6.05
C ASP A 449 15.25 -9.34 5.99
N VAL A 450 16.19 -10.00 6.67
CA VAL A 450 17.61 -9.60 6.66
C VAL A 450 18.27 -9.92 5.32
N LEU A 451 17.95 -11.05 4.69
CA LEU A 451 18.45 -11.40 3.36
C LEU A 451 17.96 -10.40 2.32
N ALA A 452 16.69 -10.02 2.36
CA ALA A 452 16.13 -8.99 1.50
C ALA A 452 16.81 -7.63 1.74
N ALA A 453 17.03 -7.25 3.00
CA ALA A 453 17.76 -6.02 3.33
C ALA A 453 19.22 -6.01 2.86
N ARG A 454 19.85 -7.19 2.72
CA ARG A 454 21.20 -7.34 2.15
C ARG A 454 21.19 -7.29 0.63
N ALA A 455 20.22 -7.94 -0.03
CA ALA A 455 20.07 -7.94 -1.48
C ALA A 455 19.72 -6.55 -2.02
N LEU A 456 19.00 -5.75 -1.24
CA LEU A 456 18.64 -4.37 -1.56
C LEU A 456 19.79 -3.45 -1.14
N GLU A 457 20.75 -3.22 -2.03
CA GLU A 457 21.88 -2.31 -1.80
C GLU A 457 21.46 -0.83 -1.66
N ASP A 458 20.26 -0.46 -2.11
CA ASP A 458 19.76 0.91 -2.08
C ASP A 458 19.52 1.41 -0.64
N GLU A 459 20.25 2.46 -0.26
CA GLU A 459 20.16 3.17 1.02
C GLU A 459 18.75 3.72 1.34
N LEU A 460 17.94 3.99 0.32
CA LEU A 460 16.55 4.40 0.50
C LEU A 460 15.69 3.21 0.90
N VAL A 461 15.86 2.07 0.23
CA VAL A 461 15.14 0.84 0.53
C VAL A 461 15.56 0.30 1.90
N LYS A 462 16.86 0.31 2.23
CA LYS A 462 17.35 0.01 3.58
C LYS A 462 16.75 0.92 4.64
N ARG A 463 16.59 2.23 4.39
CA ARG A 463 15.93 3.14 5.34
C ARG A 463 14.44 2.85 5.51
N ILE A 464 13.74 2.49 4.44
CA ILE A 464 12.33 2.11 4.50
C ILE A 464 12.17 0.81 5.28
N LEU A 465 12.97 -0.21 4.96
CA LEU A 465 12.97 -1.50 5.64
C LEU A 465 13.41 -1.38 7.10
N ALA A 466 14.44 -0.59 7.42
CA ALA A 466 14.89 -0.38 8.80
C ALA A 466 13.88 0.36 9.67
N ARG A 467 12.96 1.13 9.06
CA ARG A 467 11.93 1.89 9.78
C ARG A 467 10.67 1.07 10.05
N ASN A 468 10.45 0.04 9.23
CA ASN A 468 9.38 -0.92 9.42
C ASN A 468 10.00 -2.12 10.13
N GLU A 469 9.83 -2.20 11.45
CA GLU A 469 10.48 -3.18 12.33
C GLU A 469 10.41 -4.64 11.80
N HIS A 470 9.50 -5.00 10.90
CA HIS A 470 9.44 -6.30 10.24
C HIS A 470 8.86 -6.18 8.80
N PRO A 471 9.64 -6.31 7.70
CA PRO A 471 9.14 -6.01 6.36
C PRO A 471 8.35 -7.13 5.66
N ILE A 472 8.92 -8.28 5.30
CA ILE A 472 8.26 -9.24 4.39
C ILE A 472 7.18 -10.04 5.10
N SER A 473 7.48 -10.58 6.28
CA SER A 473 6.52 -11.36 7.08
C SER A 473 5.22 -10.59 7.33
N LYS A 474 5.38 -9.34 7.75
CA LYS A 474 4.28 -8.43 8.01
C LYS A 474 3.59 -7.99 6.73
N ILE A 475 4.33 -7.71 5.65
CA ILE A 475 3.73 -7.42 4.33
C ILE A 475 2.83 -8.57 3.90
N VAL A 476 3.31 -9.81 3.94
CA VAL A 476 2.52 -10.99 3.53
C VAL A 476 1.28 -11.13 4.41
N ASN A 477 1.43 -11.00 5.73
CA ASN A 477 0.30 -11.13 6.67
C ASN A 477 -0.73 -10.00 6.55
N GLU A 478 -0.27 -8.75 6.51
CA GLU A 478 -1.16 -7.59 6.42
C GLU A 478 -1.81 -7.51 5.05
N CYS A 479 -1.10 -7.87 3.98
CA CYS A 479 -1.69 -8.01 2.64
C CYS A 479 -2.80 -9.07 2.63
N GLY A 480 -2.56 -10.26 3.21
CA GLY A 480 -3.58 -11.31 3.33
C GLY A 480 -4.78 -10.93 4.19
N ASN A 481 -4.62 -9.93 5.07
CA ASN A 481 -5.70 -9.35 5.86
C ASN A 481 -6.42 -8.17 5.15
N GLY A 482 -6.10 -7.91 3.88
CA GLY A 482 -6.69 -6.83 3.07
C GLY A 482 -6.15 -5.43 3.38
N THR A 483 -5.03 -5.32 4.09
CA THR A 483 -4.36 -4.04 4.37
C THR A 483 -3.65 -3.55 3.11
N SER A 484 -3.67 -2.25 2.82
CA SER A 484 -2.98 -1.73 1.63
C SER A 484 -1.46 -1.69 1.82
N LEU A 485 -0.69 -1.96 0.77
CA LEU A 485 0.78 -1.90 0.80
C LEU A 485 1.29 -0.52 1.27
N LEU A 486 0.51 0.54 1.01
CA LEU A 486 0.83 1.89 1.47
C LEU A 486 0.81 2.01 3.00
N GLU A 487 -0.21 1.43 3.62
CA GLU A 487 -0.39 1.40 5.07
C GLU A 487 0.67 0.52 5.73
N ILE A 488 0.93 -0.65 5.15
CA ILE A 488 1.94 -1.61 5.60
C ILE A 488 3.34 -0.99 5.59
N LEU A 489 3.73 -0.39 4.46
CA LEU A 489 5.03 0.25 4.32
C LEU A 489 5.15 1.55 5.12
N LYS A 490 4.08 1.95 5.83
CA LYS A 490 3.95 3.26 6.49
C LYS A 490 4.28 4.41 5.54
N LEU A 491 4.03 4.20 4.25
CA LEU A 491 4.04 5.23 3.23
C LEU A 491 2.84 6.17 3.41
N GLY A 492 2.05 6.04 4.47
CA GLY A 492 1.22 7.13 5.01
C GLY A 492 1.99 8.44 5.20
N GLN A 493 3.33 8.42 5.28
CA GLN A 493 4.16 9.62 5.16
C GLN A 493 4.14 10.30 3.77
N VAL A 494 3.56 9.69 2.75
CA VAL A 494 3.19 10.41 1.52
C VAL A 494 2.17 11.51 1.85
N SER A 495 1.30 11.31 2.84
CA SER A 495 0.48 12.41 3.39
C SER A 495 1.32 13.48 4.11
N GLU A 496 2.50 13.14 4.65
CA GLU A 496 3.49 14.12 5.16
C GLU A 496 4.18 14.88 4.02
N LEU A 497 4.45 14.21 2.87
CA LEU A 497 4.87 14.87 1.63
C LEU A 497 3.84 15.92 1.15
N PHE A 498 2.56 15.70 1.45
CA PHE A 498 1.45 16.62 1.20
C PHE A 498 1.00 17.43 2.43
N GLY A 499 1.70 17.33 3.57
CA GLY A 499 1.53 18.17 4.76
C GLY A 499 0.19 18.11 5.51
N ALA A 500 -0.51 16.97 5.52
CA ALA A 500 -1.78 16.83 6.25
C ALA A 500 -1.62 16.41 7.74
N GLY A 501 -0.43 15.98 8.15
CA GLY A 501 -0.14 15.50 9.51
C GLY A 501 0.04 16.63 10.53
N GLN A 502 -0.78 16.62 11.59
CA GLN A 502 -0.74 17.60 12.68
C GLN A 502 0.62 17.63 13.39
N GLY A 503 1.41 18.70 13.20
CA GLY A 503 2.48 19.07 14.15
C GLY A 503 3.87 19.38 13.58
N ILE A 504 4.12 19.17 12.28
CA ILE A 504 5.40 19.55 11.66
C ILE A 504 5.17 20.77 10.75
N PRO A 505 5.81 21.93 10.98
CA PRO A 505 5.65 23.15 10.18
C PRO A 505 6.34 23.10 8.80
N SER A 506 6.47 21.91 8.20
CA SER A 506 6.87 21.76 6.80
C SER A 506 5.63 21.87 5.93
N ALA A 507 5.19 23.12 5.76
CA ALA A 507 4.11 23.57 4.90
C ALA A 507 4.11 22.83 3.56
N VAL A 508 2.91 22.41 3.13
CA VAL A 508 2.61 22.02 1.75
C VAL A 508 3.31 23.03 0.82
N PRO A 509 3.98 22.61 -0.28
CA PRO A 509 4.60 23.54 -1.21
C PRO A 509 3.64 24.68 -1.58
N LEU A 510 2.36 24.34 -1.74
CA LEU A 510 1.28 25.27 -2.06
C LEU A 510 1.00 26.32 -0.97
N GLU A 511 1.09 25.99 0.32
CA GLU A 511 0.92 26.97 1.41
C GLU A 511 2.07 27.98 1.41
N PHE A 512 3.31 27.53 1.17
CA PHE A 512 4.44 28.43 1.00
C PHE A 512 4.20 29.41 -0.17
N TYR A 513 3.70 28.92 -1.30
CA TYR A 513 3.37 29.80 -2.44
C TYR A 513 2.18 30.71 -2.18
N LEU A 514 1.18 30.29 -1.40
CA LEU A 514 0.09 31.17 -0.96
C LEU A 514 0.59 32.26 0.00
N ILE A 515 1.56 31.95 0.85
CA ILE A 515 2.26 32.92 1.69
C ILE A 515 3.09 33.89 0.82
N GLU A 516 3.84 33.38 -0.17
CA GLU A 516 4.59 34.22 -1.10
C GLU A 516 3.66 35.15 -1.91
N LEU A 517 2.51 34.65 -2.36
CA LEU A 517 1.49 35.43 -3.06
C LEU A 517 0.90 36.52 -2.14
N ARG A 518 0.59 36.16 -0.88
CA ARG A 518 0.14 37.10 0.14
C ARG A 518 1.17 38.21 0.34
N ASP A 519 2.42 37.84 0.58
CA ASP A 519 3.47 38.79 0.92
C ASP A 519 3.81 39.69 -0.28
N THR A 520 3.75 39.16 -1.49
CA THR A 520 3.88 39.94 -2.74
C THR A 520 2.75 40.95 -2.90
N MET A 521 1.51 40.57 -2.58
CA MET A 521 0.37 41.49 -2.64
C MET A 521 0.39 42.52 -1.52
N LEU A 522 0.93 42.17 -0.35
CA LEU A 522 1.04 43.07 0.80
C LEU A 522 2.29 43.97 0.74
N ASP A 523 3.21 43.71 -0.19
CA ASP A 523 4.39 44.55 -0.38
C ASP A 523 3.99 45.95 -0.85
N ARG A 524 4.20 46.92 0.03
CA ARG A 524 3.91 48.34 -0.17
C ARG A 524 4.61 48.93 -1.40
N ASN A 525 5.69 48.32 -1.88
CA ASN A 525 6.41 48.77 -3.06
C ASN A 525 5.68 48.43 -4.36
N ASN A 526 4.83 47.40 -4.35
CA ASN A 526 4.02 47.01 -5.51
C ASN A 526 2.75 47.87 -5.65
N TRP A 527 2.43 48.68 -4.64
CA TRP A 527 1.29 49.61 -4.67
C TRP A 527 1.73 50.99 -5.18
N PRO A 528 0.92 51.65 -6.03
CA PRO A 528 1.25 52.96 -6.56
C PRO A 528 1.36 53.99 -5.41
N GLN A 529 2.59 54.40 -5.07
CA GLN A 529 2.85 55.08 -3.80
C GLN A 529 2.33 56.52 -3.70
N ASN A 530 2.10 57.24 -4.81
CA ASN A 530 1.81 58.69 -4.73
C ASN A 530 0.81 59.25 -5.76
N GLY A 531 0.19 58.43 -6.62
CA GLY A 531 -0.56 58.94 -7.78
C GLY A 531 -2.09 58.88 -7.69
N PHE A 532 -2.66 57.90 -6.98
CA PHE A 532 -4.07 57.56 -7.19
C PHE A 532 -5.05 58.55 -6.53
N TYR A 533 -4.69 59.14 -5.39
CA TYR A 533 -5.62 59.92 -4.56
C TYR A 533 -5.41 61.43 -4.60
N ASN A 534 -4.62 61.96 -5.55
CA ASN A 534 -4.66 63.39 -5.84
C ASN A 534 -5.96 63.72 -6.58
N LEU A 535 -7.04 63.62 -5.81
CA LEU A 535 -8.41 63.81 -6.25
C LEU A 535 -8.67 65.30 -6.08
N SER A 536 -8.40 66.04 -7.16
CA SER A 536 -8.64 67.49 -7.27
C SER A 536 -10.04 67.92 -6.80
N TYR A 537 -11.00 66.98 -6.73
CA TYR A 537 -12.32 67.22 -6.17
C TYR A 537 -12.32 67.48 -4.64
N PHE A 538 -11.35 66.99 -3.86
CA PHE A 538 -11.29 67.32 -2.42
C PHE A 538 -10.88 68.77 -2.19
N ASP A 539 -9.98 69.28 -3.01
CA ASP A 539 -9.64 70.71 -3.03
C ASP A 539 -10.85 71.53 -3.47
N LEU A 540 -11.68 71.00 -4.36
CA LEU A 540 -12.94 71.62 -4.72
C LEU A 540 -13.94 71.64 -3.54
N LEU A 541 -14.09 70.55 -2.79
CA LEU A 541 -14.95 70.55 -1.59
C LEU A 541 -14.48 71.52 -0.54
N LYS A 542 -13.17 71.57 -0.30
CA LYS A 542 -12.57 72.48 0.67
C LYS A 542 -12.95 73.92 0.33
N ASP A 543 -12.92 74.25 -0.95
CA ASP A 543 -13.30 75.58 -1.43
C ASP A 543 -14.81 75.81 -1.40
N MET A 544 -15.61 74.80 -1.71
CA MET A 544 -17.07 74.87 -1.62
C MET A 544 -17.55 75.01 -0.16
N ARG A 545 -16.85 74.38 0.80
CA ARG A 545 -17.04 74.62 2.23
C ARG A 545 -16.62 76.02 2.62
N GLY A 546 -15.50 76.53 2.12
CA GLY A 546 -15.10 77.92 2.30
C GLY A 546 -16.19 78.89 1.83
N LEU A 547 -16.78 78.63 0.66
CA LEU A 547 -17.92 79.38 0.14
C LEU A 547 -19.17 79.26 1.03
N ALA A 548 -19.50 78.06 1.50
CA ALA A 548 -20.66 77.83 2.36
C ALA A 548 -20.50 78.46 3.76
N ALA A 549 -19.29 78.43 4.32
CA ALA A 549 -18.94 78.96 5.63
C ALA A 549 -18.75 80.48 5.62
N SER A 550 -18.40 81.07 4.47
CA SER A 550 -18.25 82.51 4.30
C SER A 550 -19.49 83.25 4.83
N PRO A 551 -19.34 84.26 5.71
CA PRO A 551 -20.45 84.95 6.34
C PRO A 551 -21.40 85.45 5.26
N SER A 552 -22.65 84.99 5.34
CA SER A 552 -23.66 85.19 4.29
C SER A 552 -23.57 86.61 3.76
N PRO A 553 -23.22 86.80 2.48
CA PRO A 553 -23.05 88.14 1.96
C PRO A 553 -24.42 88.79 1.74
N LYS A 554 -25.51 88.30 2.35
CA LYS A 554 -26.87 88.85 2.27
C LYS A 554 -26.88 90.38 2.30
N ARG A 555 -26.06 91.03 3.13
CA ARG A 555 -25.92 92.50 3.12
C ARG A 555 -25.17 93.03 1.89
N GLN A 556 -24.02 92.44 1.54
CA GLN A 556 -23.19 92.82 0.40
C GLN A 556 -23.84 92.50 -0.95
N LEU A 557 -24.38 91.29 -1.13
CA LEU A 557 -25.18 90.83 -2.27
C LEU A 557 -26.50 91.61 -2.43
N ARG A 558 -27.13 92.09 -1.34
CA ARG A 558 -28.28 93.01 -1.46
C ARG A 558 -27.85 94.37 -1.99
N ARG A 559 -26.75 94.94 -1.50
CA ARG A 559 -26.18 96.22 -1.99
C ARG A 559 -25.75 96.10 -3.46
N LEU A 560 -25.12 94.99 -3.80
CA LEU A 560 -24.69 94.64 -5.15
C LEU A 560 -25.88 94.49 -6.10
N ASN A 561 -26.90 93.72 -5.69
CA ASN A 561 -28.12 93.54 -6.47
C ASN A 561 -28.86 94.88 -6.67
N GLN A 562 -28.89 95.77 -5.67
CA GLN A 562 -29.46 97.12 -5.82
C GLN A 562 -28.71 97.96 -6.89
N HIS A 563 -27.38 97.86 -6.96
CA HIS A 563 -26.59 98.54 -7.98
C HIS A 563 -26.75 97.92 -9.37
N LEU A 564 -26.78 96.58 -9.48
CA LEU A 564 -26.85 95.89 -10.76
C LEU A 564 -28.26 95.85 -11.38
N ARG A 565 -29.32 96.00 -10.56
CA ARG A 565 -30.73 95.91 -10.97
C ARG A 565 -31.12 96.84 -12.12
N ARG A 566 -30.40 97.97 -12.28
CA ARG A 566 -30.74 99.00 -13.27
C ARG A 566 -30.13 98.75 -14.65
N LYS A 567 -29.05 97.95 -14.77
CA LYS A 567 -28.29 97.82 -16.03
C LYS A 567 -28.02 96.37 -16.47
N TYR A 568 -28.03 95.38 -15.57
CA TYR A 568 -27.59 94.01 -15.88
C TYR A 568 -28.53 92.93 -15.31
N ARG A 569 -29.65 92.69 -16.02
CA ARG A 569 -30.72 91.77 -15.59
C ARG A 569 -30.27 90.30 -15.54
N ARG A 570 -29.42 89.84 -16.48
CA ARG A 570 -28.89 88.46 -16.53
C ARG A 570 -27.97 88.16 -15.33
N THR A 571 -27.00 89.03 -15.06
CA THR A 571 -26.04 88.92 -13.95
C THR A 571 -26.74 88.89 -12.58
N THR A 572 -27.86 89.61 -12.46
CA THR A 572 -28.70 89.61 -11.26
C THR A 572 -29.33 88.23 -10.98
N GLY A 573 -29.66 87.47 -12.02
CA GLY A 573 -30.17 86.10 -11.91
C GLY A 573 -29.12 85.15 -11.33
N THR A 574 -27.90 85.19 -11.88
CA THR A 574 -26.76 84.38 -11.42
C THR A 574 -26.39 84.69 -9.97
N ILE A 575 -26.43 85.97 -9.58
CA ILE A 575 -26.15 86.41 -8.20
C ILE A 575 -27.23 85.90 -7.22
N LYS A 576 -28.52 85.95 -7.60
CA LYS A 576 -29.60 85.38 -6.78
C LYS A 576 -29.47 83.87 -6.66
N TRP A 577 -29.13 83.20 -7.76
CA TRP A 577 -28.86 81.77 -7.76
C TRP A 577 -27.68 81.45 -6.85
N LEU A 578 -26.56 82.18 -6.91
CA LEU A 578 -25.40 81.99 -6.03
C LEU A 578 -25.77 82.09 -4.54
N VAL A 579 -26.64 83.03 -4.15
CA VAL A 579 -27.13 83.15 -2.76
C VAL A 579 -27.96 81.92 -2.36
N ALA A 580 -28.85 81.46 -3.25
CA ALA A 580 -29.69 80.30 -2.99
C ALA A 580 -28.84 79.02 -2.93
N PHE A 581 -27.92 78.87 -3.88
CA PHE A 581 -26.96 77.79 -3.97
C PHE A 581 -26.03 77.75 -2.76
N GLN A 582 -25.52 78.88 -2.26
CA GLN A 582 -24.73 78.93 -1.02
C GLN A 582 -25.51 78.38 0.19
N LYS A 583 -26.81 78.70 0.30
CA LYS A 583 -27.66 78.19 1.38
C LYS A 583 -27.89 76.68 1.23
N GLU A 584 -28.08 76.23 0.00
CA GLU A 584 -28.30 74.83 -0.36
C GLU A 584 -27.04 73.98 -0.22
N LEU A 585 -25.86 74.54 -0.50
CA LEU A 585 -24.56 73.93 -0.28
C LEU A 585 -24.38 73.55 1.18
N ARG A 586 -24.85 74.34 2.14
CA ARG A 586 -24.80 73.98 3.57
C ARG A 586 -25.57 72.71 3.91
N THR A 587 -26.61 72.39 3.14
CA THR A 587 -27.45 71.21 3.36
C THR A 587 -27.00 69.99 2.54
N ILE A 588 -26.29 70.20 1.43
CA ILE A 588 -25.87 69.13 0.51
C ILE A 588 -24.39 68.77 0.65
N LEU A 589 -23.54 69.70 1.11
CA LEU A 589 -22.12 69.43 1.31
C LEU A 589 -21.93 68.31 2.33
N PRO A 590 -21.13 67.29 2.00
CA PRO A 590 -20.76 66.28 2.97
C PRO A 590 -19.99 66.93 4.13
N THR A 591 -20.22 66.41 5.33
CA THR A 591 -19.55 66.84 6.56
C THR A 591 -18.04 66.57 6.48
N ASP A 592 -17.24 67.31 7.28
CA ASP A 592 -15.80 67.03 7.40
C ASP A 592 -15.56 65.57 7.81
N TYR A 593 -16.41 65.03 8.67
CA TYR A 593 -16.38 63.63 9.09
C TYR A 593 -16.65 62.65 7.94
N GLU A 594 -17.66 62.88 7.09
CA GLU A 594 -17.94 62.03 5.93
C GLU A 594 -16.78 62.04 4.92
N VAL A 595 -16.20 63.21 4.66
CA VAL A 595 -15.07 63.36 3.73
C VAL A 595 -13.79 62.76 4.29
N GLN A 596 -13.50 63.00 5.57
CA GLN A 596 -12.34 62.42 6.22
C GLN A 596 -12.49 60.91 6.38
N GLY A 597 -13.68 60.41 6.69
CA GLY A 597 -14.00 58.98 6.70
C GLY A 597 -13.75 58.33 5.33
N PHE A 598 -14.13 59.00 4.25
CA PHE A 598 -13.86 58.55 2.89
C PHE A 598 -12.37 58.58 2.54
N VAL A 599 -11.66 59.68 2.83
CA VAL A 599 -10.22 59.79 2.57
C VAL A 599 -9.46 58.73 3.36
N VAL A 600 -9.83 58.51 4.62
CA VAL A 600 -9.26 57.47 5.50
C VAL A 600 -9.56 56.08 4.95
N SER A 601 -10.76 55.82 4.42
CA SER A 601 -11.08 54.51 3.82
C SER A 601 -10.33 54.22 2.52
N LEU A 602 -9.87 55.25 1.81
CA LEU A 602 -9.04 55.13 0.62
C LEU A 602 -7.53 55.16 0.93
N THR A 603 -7.14 55.25 2.20
CA THR A 603 -5.72 55.18 2.53
C THR A 603 -5.15 53.83 2.12
N PRO A 604 -3.87 53.78 1.67
CA PRO A 604 -3.20 52.53 1.36
C PRO A 604 -3.33 51.50 2.48
N ALA A 605 -3.27 51.93 3.75
CA ALA A 605 -3.41 51.04 4.90
C ALA A 605 -4.79 50.36 4.98
N LYS A 606 -5.88 51.08 4.67
CA LYS A 606 -7.23 50.50 4.75
C LYS A 606 -7.55 49.61 3.58
N ILE A 607 -7.09 49.97 2.38
CA ILE A 607 -7.17 49.13 1.18
C ILE A 607 -6.33 47.87 1.39
N MET A 608 -5.12 47.99 1.92
CA MET A 608 -4.27 46.85 2.29
C MET A 608 -4.97 45.94 3.30
N TRP A 609 -5.67 46.50 4.29
CA TRP A 609 -6.46 45.70 5.23
C TRP A 609 -7.61 44.96 4.55
N LEU A 610 -8.30 45.61 3.59
CA LEU A 610 -9.37 45.00 2.82
C LEU A 610 -8.84 43.83 1.99
N VAL A 611 -7.76 44.05 1.22
CA VAL A 611 -7.03 43.02 0.46
C VAL A 611 -6.58 41.88 1.35
N LYS A 612 -6.00 42.19 2.51
CA LYS A 612 -5.60 41.17 3.49
C LYS A 612 -6.79 40.33 3.95
N SER A 613 -7.91 40.94 4.31
CA SER A 613 -9.11 40.21 4.76
C SER A 613 -9.69 39.32 3.66
N THR A 614 -9.71 39.81 2.42
CA THR A 614 -10.17 39.09 1.24
C THR A 614 -9.24 37.91 0.94
N PHE A 615 -7.93 38.09 1.08
CA PHE A 615 -6.95 37.02 0.89
C PHE A 615 -7.03 35.96 1.99
N GLU A 616 -7.21 36.33 3.25
CA GLU A 616 -7.40 35.37 4.35
C GLU A 616 -8.67 34.52 4.13
N LYS A 617 -9.76 35.14 3.65
CA LYS A 617 -10.98 34.42 3.26
C LYS A 617 -10.70 33.46 2.10
N LEU A 618 -10.08 33.95 1.03
CA LEU A 618 -9.68 33.13 -0.13
C LEU A 618 -8.81 31.95 0.28
N ARG A 619 -7.83 32.17 1.16
CA ARG A 619 -6.96 31.13 1.69
C ARG A 619 -7.80 30.07 2.40
N ASN A 620 -8.67 30.46 3.32
CA ASN A 620 -9.51 29.53 4.07
C ASN A 620 -10.46 28.74 3.16
N ASP A 621 -11.06 29.39 2.17
CA ASP A 621 -11.97 28.75 1.20
C ASP A 621 -11.22 27.74 0.31
N ASN A 622 -9.97 28.05 -0.09
CA ASN A 622 -9.16 27.17 -0.93
C ASN A 622 -8.40 26.08 -0.18
N ILE A 623 -8.13 26.23 1.12
CA ILE A 623 -7.55 25.16 1.96
C ILE A 623 -8.38 23.88 1.82
N HIS A 624 -9.71 24.00 1.80
CA HIS A 624 -10.59 22.85 1.59
C HIS A 624 -10.35 22.17 0.24
N HIS A 625 -10.20 22.92 -0.86
CA HIS A 625 -9.91 22.35 -2.18
C HIS A 625 -8.56 21.65 -2.25
N ILE A 626 -7.56 22.18 -1.54
CA ILE A 626 -6.22 21.59 -1.43
C ILE A 626 -6.29 20.27 -0.66
N MET A 627 -7.01 20.25 0.46
CA MET A 627 -7.24 19.03 1.26
C MET A 627 -7.98 17.97 0.44
N VAL A 628 -9.08 18.32 -0.24
CA VAL A 628 -9.82 17.38 -1.09
C VAL A 628 -8.95 16.81 -2.21
N PHE A 629 -8.08 17.64 -2.82
CA PHE A 629 -7.13 17.15 -3.82
C PHE A 629 -6.11 16.17 -3.22
N ALA A 630 -5.53 16.50 -2.06
CA ALA A 630 -4.60 15.62 -1.36
C ALA A 630 -5.25 14.30 -0.94
N ASP A 631 -6.48 14.33 -0.42
CA ASP A 631 -7.25 13.15 -0.04
C ASP A 631 -7.59 12.29 -1.26
N THR A 632 -8.01 12.91 -2.37
CA THR A 632 -8.31 12.19 -3.62
C THR A 632 -7.06 11.53 -4.18
N LEU A 633 -5.92 12.22 -4.16
CA LEU A 633 -4.65 11.67 -4.60
C LEU A 633 -4.23 10.50 -3.71
N THR A 634 -4.32 10.66 -2.39
CA THR A 634 -4.01 9.62 -1.41
C THR A 634 -4.90 8.40 -1.62
N ALA A 635 -6.22 8.57 -1.70
CA ALA A 635 -7.17 7.49 -1.95
C ALA A 635 -6.94 6.79 -3.31
N THR A 636 -6.53 7.54 -4.34
CA THR A 636 -6.22 6.95 -5.66
C THR A 636 -4.94 6.13 -5.61
N VAL A 637 -3.91 6.62 -4.92
CA VAL A 637 -2.66 5.89 -4.69
C VAL A 637 -2.92 4.64 -3.84
N GLU A 638 -3.65 4.75 -2.73
CA GLU A 638 -4.03 3.60 -1.89
C GLU A 638 -4.80 2.54 -2.70
N LYS A 639 -5.79 2.97 -3.49
CA LYS A 639 -6.65 2.04 -4.23
C LYS A 639 -5.97 1.40 -5.44
N ARG A 640 -5.12 2.13 -6.17
CA ARG A 640 -4.52 1.63 -7.42
C ARG A 640 -3.11 1.10 -7.25
N VAL A 641 -2.30 1.75 -6.42
CA VAL A 641 -0.87 1.50 -6.27
C VAL A 641 -0.57 0.64 -5.05
N GLY A 642 -1.45 0.70 -4.05
CA GLY A 642 -1.32 -0.04 -2.80
C GLY A 642 -2.14 -1.32 -2.70
N SER A 643 -2.82 -1.78 -3.75
CA SER A 643 -3.63 -3.00 -3.65
C SER A 643 -2.72 -4.22 -3.45
N CYS A 644 -2.86 -4.85 -2.29
CA CYS A 644 -2.19 -6.09 -1.95
C CYS A 644 -2.79 -7.30 -2.67
N GLU A 645 -3.98 -7.20 -3.27
CA GLU A 645 -4.71 -8.33 -3.87
C GLU A 645 -3.86 -9.05 -4.94
N GLU A 646 -3.18 -8.28 -5.80
CA GLU A 646 -2.33 -8.86 -6.84
C GLU A 646 -1.05 -9.48 -6.26
N LEU A 647 -0.41 -8.82 -5.29
CA LEU A 647 0.79 -9.35 -4.64
C LEU A 647 0.47 -10.62 -3.85
N GLU A 648 -0.65 -10.63 -3.13
CA GLU A 648 -1.16 -11.80 -2.41
C GLU A 648 -1.42 -12.94 -3.39
N ARG A 649 -2.09 -12.69 -4.51
CA ARG A 649 -2.33 -13.68 -5.56
C ARG A 649 -1.02 -14.29 -6.07
N ILE A 650 -0.03 -13.44 -6.37
CA ILE A 650 1.29 -13.87 -6.85
C ILE A 650 2.01 -14.74 -5.79
N VAL A 651 2.01 -14.32 -4.52
CA VAL A 651 2.62 -15.05 -3.38
C VAL A 651 1.90 -16.38 -3.11
N VAL A 652 0.56 -16.40 -3.13
CA VAL A 652 -0.26 -17.60 -2.92
C VAL A 652 -0.03 -18.60 -4.05
N ASN A 653 0.07 -18.15 -5.31
CA ASN A 653 0.37 -19.02 -6.44
C ASN A 653 1.74 -19.69 -6.28
N LEU A 654 2.77 -18.91 -5.95
CA LEU A 654 4.11 -19.45 -5.73
C LEU A 654 4.13 -20.45 -4.57
N ARG A 655 3.51 -20.08 -3.43
CA ARG A 655 3.37 -20.97 -2.27
C ARG A 655 2.70 -22.29 -2.64
N THR A 656 1.59 -22.21 -3.38
CA THR A 656 0.81 -23.38 -3.76
C THR A 656 1.66 -24.33 -4.62
N GLU A 657 2.41 -23.80 -5.58
CA GLU A 657 3.22 -24.64 -6.46
C GLU A 657 4.43 -25.25 -5.74
N VAL A 658 5.14 -24.47 -4.92
CA VAL A 658 6.33 -24.94 -4.19
C VAL A 658 5.95 -25.87 -3.05
N CYS A 659 4.98 -25.48 -2.23
CA CYS A 659 4.67 -26.20 -1.00
C CYS A 659 3.61 -27.28 -1.21
N ASP A 660 2.43 -26.90 -1.68
CA ASP A 660 1.29 -27.81 -1.72
C ASP A 660 1.43 -28.84 -2.85
N ASN A 661 1.95 -28.42 -4.01
CA ASN A 661 2.09 -29.28 -5.19
C ASN A 661 3.42 -30.03 -5.25
N THR A 662 4.46 -29.58 -4.53
CA THR A 662 5.79 -30.20 -4.60
C THR A 662 6.22 -30.79 -3.26
N VAL A 663 6.56 -29.95 -2.27
CA VAL A 663 7.15 -30.41 -0.99
C VAL A 663 6.20 -31.34 -0.20
N ASP A 664 4.94 -30.98 -0.08
CA ASP A 664 3.93 -31.78 0.63
C ASP A 664 3.71 -33.15 -0.02
N ILE A 665 3.69 -33.20 -1.36
CA ILE A 665 3.53 -34.46 -2.09
C ILE A 665 4.76 -35.34 -1.87
N TYR A 666 5.96 -34.78 -1.95
CA TYR A 666 7.20 -35.49 -1.60
C TYR A 666 7.17 -36.02 -0.15
N ASN A 667 6.56 -35.28 0.77
CA ASN A 667 6.41 -35.74 2.14
C ASN A 667 5.52 -36.98 2.27
N SER A 668 4.44 -37.03 1.48
CA SER A 668 3.58 -38.22 1.42
C SER A 668 4.33 -39.48 0.94
N VAL A 669 5.38 -39.32 0.12
CA VAL A 669 6.19 -40.42 -0.42
C VAL A 669 7.05 -41.06 0.68
N TRP A 670 7.86 -40.29 1.40
CA TRP A 670 8.70 -40.85 2.47
C TRP A 670 7.83 -41.38 3.62
N LEU A 671 6.71 -40.72 3.91
CA LEU A 671 5.76 -41.18 4.93
C LEU A 671 5.15 -42.53 4.54
N SER A 672 4.85 -42.74 3.26
CA SER A 672 4.38 -44.04 2.75
C SER A 672 5.42 -45.13 2.97
N PHE A 673 6.71 -44.85 2.72
CA PHE A 673 7.77 -45.82 3.03
C PHE A 673 7.93 -46.10 4.52
N LEU A 674 7.75 -45.08 5.38
CA LEU A 674 7.76 -45.27 6.83
C LEU A 674 6.69 -46.29 7.27
N HIS A 675 5.47 -46.21 6.70
CA HIS A 675 4.42 -47.20 6.97
C HIS A 675 4.77 -48.60 6.46
N ILE A 676 5.43 -48.70 5.31
CA ILE A 676 5.88 -49.99 4.77
C ILE A 676 6.90 -50.65 5.70
N ILE A 677 7.86 -49.89 6.24
CA ILE A 677 8.84 -50.38 7.24
C ILE A 677 8.12 -50.93 8.46
N VAL A 678 7.15 -50.16 8.97
CA VAL A 678 6.30 -50.53 10.09
C VAL A 678 5.54 -51.84 9.83
N ILE A 679 4.98 -52.02 8.64
CA ILE A 679 4.20 -53.21 8.24
C ILE A 679 5.11 -54.44 8.03
N PHE A 680 6.36 -54.24 7.59
CA PHE A 680 7.30 -55.32 7.36
C PHE A 680 7.68 -56.10 8.62
N ILE A 681 7.68 -55.46 9.78
CA ILE A 681 7.96 -56.12 11.06
C ILE A 681 6.95 -57.26 11.35
N PRO A 682 5.63 -57.00 11.46
CA PRO A 682 4.66 -58.07 11.66
C PRO A 682 4.61 -59.03 10.48
N PHE A 683 4.85 -58.56 9.25
CA PHE A 683 4.92 -59.42 8.06
C PHE A 683 5.97 -60.53 8.22
N VAL A 684 7.19 -60.18 8.61
CA VAL A 684 8.29 -61.15 8.84
C VAL A 684 7.96 -62.13 9.96
N VAL A 685 7.38 -61.64 11.06
CA VAL A 685 6.99 -62.47 12.21
C VAL A 685 5.93 -63.51 11.82
N ILE A 686 4.87 -63.06 11.13
CA ILE A 686 3.74 -63.90 10.71
C ILE A 686 4.19 -64.89 9.63
N GLY A 687 4.88 -64.40 8.59
CA GLY A 687 5.43 -65.25 7.54
C GLY A 687 6.35 -66.32 8.12
N GLY A 688 7.19 -65.95 9.10
CA GLY A 688 8.08 -66.87 9.77
C GLY A 688 7.38 -67.93 10.62
N ALA A 689 6.24 -67.59 11.23
CA ALA A 689 5.37 -68.55 11.91
C ALA A 689 4.69 -69.50 10.91
N LEU A 690 4.15 -68.97 9.81
CA LEU A 690 3.53 -69.76 8.75
C LEU A 690 4.50 -70.76 8.10
N GLY A 691 5.74 -70.34 7.84
CA GLY A 691 6.79 -71.21 7.30
C GLY A 691 7.24 -72.34 8.25
N ARG A 692 6.89 -72.27 9.55
CA ARG A 692 7.08 -73.37 10.51
C ARG A 692 5.86 -74.28 10.64
N LEU A 693 4.67 -73.75 10.36
CA LEU A 693 3.41 -74.52 10.37
C LEU A 693 3.22 -75.36 9.10
N HIS A 694 3.96 -75.06 8.03
CA HIS A 694 4.13 -75.87 6.82
C HIS A 694 5.46 -76.63 6.84
#